data_AF-F6D603-F1
#
_entry.id   AF-F6D603-F1
#
_cell.length_a   1.000
_cell.length_b   1.000
_cell.length_c   1.000
_cell.angle_alpha   90.00
_cell.angle_beta   90.00
_cell.angle_gamma   90.00
#
_symmetry.space_group_name_H-M   'P 1'
#
loop_
_entity.id
_entity.type
_entity.pdbx_description
1 polymer ?
#
loop_
_entity_poly.entity_id
_entity_poly.type
_entity_poly.pdbx_seq_one_letter_code
_entity_poly.pdbx_strand_id
1 'polypeptide(L)'
;MNFKKEVLVLSLLFMGLAIPVTSVAPASAAVINVQNASYYSGGTSSLSDQIQAILDAAVSGDTINFLGQSYEDLQLTINKQLDIITRIGTEISGSDSVVFLINGSQASGTQINGFNITASGILVNNTSNVSIFNDQVSAINGSAVTINNSTDTTIKNSNITDSVTGINVSNSKNTEITGSKIENNTEQGVRVYNSNNNTINGSSFRGNGNNSTAGLSSDEGAIYVKSSNDVKITNNQVIDNSQGISSIDSSNVNINNNTVTDNYGEGILLNGSANNITVTNNYIKGNNNGIKVNYYTGNNVTINGNYITGSLSRVSEENSGNGLSFGPGYCVRSVTEVIEHNIIRGNGNFDMRACEASTSPKVGSNWYGNSPVLCPDIEYATATNMKLERTGTNSYTVEFVDGVTGELVTDLPSIPVTFTAGNFSQTVMTRNGVATIQTNPISLTNELNVTTNGLTASKLWNSQIEPNPIDSTAPVVTGVSYNTPKDSITVNFSESIELGTGWIELLDSTGKAVSFTKSINGSVLKIKPTSLVKGAKYKLLLHTGSITDLYGNSLVGYVYSFTVDGTAPTVKTVDPANNAVNVVVSKVVKVTFSEAVQNENGWIELLDSTGKAVSFTKSISGNVLTITPDSALVKGTKYTLLLHTGCVTDLAGNNLKGYVSRFTTDSTAPTVKTVDPANNAVNVAVNKVVKVTFSEAIQNGTGWIELLDSTGKAVSFTKSISGNVLTITPDSALVKGTKYTLLLHTGCVTDLAGNNLKGYVSRFTIKK
;
A
#
# COMPACT_ATOMS: atom_id res chain seq x y z
N MET A 1 10.92 -1.87 71.34
CA MET A 1 11.47 -1.23 70.12
C MET A 1 10.77 -1.89 68.92
N ASN A 2 9.60 -1.41 68.51
CA ASN A 2 9.28 -0.30 67.60
C ASN A 2 9.54 -0.59 66.10
N PHE A 3 8.40 -0.71 65.37
CA PHE A 3 8.14 -0.55 63.93
C PHE A 3 8.75 -1.60 62.96
N LYS A 4 8.04 -2.17 61.96
CA LYS A 4 6.65 -2.04 61.48
C LYS A 4 6.34 -3.26 60.60
N LYS A 5 5.04 -3.59 60.50
CA LYS A 5 4.40 -4.68 59.75
C LYS A 5 4.48 -4.48 58.24
N GLU A 6 4.65 -5.58 57.51
CA GLU A 6 4.34 -5.68 56.08
C GLU A 6 2.84 -5.47 55.87
N VAL A 7 2.51 -4.60 54.91
CA VAL A 7 1.17 -4.12 54.62
C VAL A 7 0.60 -4.89 53.42
N LEU A 8 -0.44 -5.66 53.71
CA LEU A 8 -1.45 -6.12 52.78
C LEU A 8 -2.40 -4.94 52.51
N VAL A 9 -2.48 -4.43 51.28
CA VAL A 9 -3.61 -3.58 50.86
C VAL A 9 -4.18 -4.09 49.54
N LEU A 10 -5.32 -4.74 49.75
CA LEU A 10 -6.43 -5.01 48.86
C LEU A 10 -6.87 -3.73 48.14
N SER A 11 -6.89 -3.76 46.82
CA SER A 11 -7.38 -2.72 45.93
C SER A 11 -8.84 -2.35 46.23
N LEU A 12 -9.05 -1.14 46.75
CA LEU A 12 -10.36 -0.55 46.98
C LEU A 12 -10.99 -0.06 45.66
N LEU A 13 -12.20 -0.56 45.46
CA LEU A 13 -13.19 -0.19 44.45
C LEU A 13 -13.56 1.29 44.60
N PHE A 14 -13.27 2.14 43.60
CA PHE A 14 -13.96 3.42 43.45
C PHE A 14 -15.24 3.17 42.63
N MET A 15 -16.39 3.24 43.31
CA MET A 15 -17.71 3.38 42.70
C MET A 15 -17.74 4.68 41.89
N GLY A 16 -17.69 4.57 40.57
CA GLY A 16 -18.21 5.57 39.65
C GLY A 16 -19.53 5.08 39.10
N LEU A 17 -20.61 5.83 39.31
CA LEU A 17 -21.92 5.59 38.69
C LEU A 17 -21.76 5.46 37.16
N ALA A 18 -21.98 4.27 36.61
CA ALA A 18 -22.21 4.10 35.18
C ALA A 18 -23.69 4.37 34.89
N ILE A 19 -23.96 5.55 34.33
CA ILE A 19 -25.23 5.86 33.67
C ILE A 19 -25.34 4.88 32.48
N PRO A 20 -26.48 4.20 32.26
CA PRO A 20 -26.62 3.29 31.13
C PRO A 20 -26.62 4.10 29.83
N VAL A 21 -25.54 3.97 29.05
CA VAL A 21 -25.53 4.39 27.65
C VAL A 21 -26.19 3.27 26.86
N THR A 22 -27.40 3.52 26.38
CA THR A 22 -28.09 2.67 25.41
C THR A 22 -27.26 2.60 24.14
N SER A 23 -26.67 1.44 23.84
CA SER A 23 -25.98 1.21 22.56
C SER A 23 -27.01 1.06 21.45
N VAL A 24 -27.28 2.17 20.77
CA VAL A 24 -27.99 2.21 19.49
C VAL A 24 -27.13 1.47 18.46
N ALA A 25 -27.75 0.61 17.64
CA ALA A 25 -27.09 -0.07 16.52
C ALA A 25 -26.35 0.93 15.61
N PRO A 26 -25.23 0.58 14.95
CA PRO A 26 -24.59 1.49 14.03
C PRO A 26 -25.58 1.82 12.91
N ALA A 27 -25.89 3.11 12.78
CA ALA A 27 -26.67 3.63 11.69
C ALA A 27 -25.99 3.24 10.36
N SER A 28 -26.79 2.95 9.32
CA SER A 28 -26.28 3.01 7.94
C SER A 28 -25.54 4.33 7.78
N ALA A 29 -24.29 4.30 7.30
CA ALA A 29 -23.54 5.49 6.96
C ALA A 29 -24.41 6.39 6.07
N ALA A 30 -24.84 7.52 6.61
CA ALA A 30 -25.70 8.47 5.94
C ALA A 30 -24.85 9.43 5.11
N VAL A 31 -25.41 9.93 4.02
CA VAL A 31 -24.85 11.10 3.33
C VAL A 31 -25.49 12.34 3.92
N ILE A 32 -24.68 13.15 4.60
CA ILE A 32 -25.09 14.40 5.23
C ILE A 32 -24.52 15.55 4.38
N ASN A 33 -25.41 16.42 3.89
CA ASN A 33 -25.02 17.51 3.01
C ASN A 33 -24.73 18.79 3.80
N VAL A 34 -23.54 19.36 3.61
CA VAL A 34 -23.20 20.73 4.04
C VAL A 34 -23.61 21.67 2.90
N GLN A 35 -24.54 22.59 3.21
CA GLN A 35 -25.12 23.53 2.24
C GLN A 35 -24.16 24.66 1.92
N ASN A 36 -24.48 25.50 0.93
CA ASN A 36 -23.71 26.71 0.62
C ASN A 36 -23.60 27.63 1.85
N ALA A 37 -22.49 28.35 2.03
CA ALA A 37 -22.22 29.22 3.18
C ALA A 37 -23.37 30.19 3.49
N SER A 38 -24.04 30.72 2.46
CA SER A 38 -25.20 31.61 2.62
C SER A 38 -26.38 30.99 3.36
N TYR A 39 -26.52 29.66 3.34
CA TYR A 39 -27.56 28.93 4.08
C TYR A 39 -27.42 29.11 5.60
N TYR A 40 -26.20 29.34 6.08
CA TYR A 40 -25.85 29.49 7.49
C TYR A 40 -25.83 30.97 7.94
N SER A 41 -26.18 31.90 7.04
CA SER A 41 -26.25 33.33 7.34
C SER A 41 -27.52 33.66 8.14
N GLY A 42 -27.35 34.24 9.32
CA GLY A 42 -28.47 34.67 10.20
C GLY A 42 -28.47 34.13 11.63
N GLY A 43 -27.51 33.28 12.01
CA GLY A 43 -27.30 32.80 13.38
C GLY A 43 -26.31 33.65 14.20
N THR A 44 -26.26 33.44 15.52
CA THR A 44 -25.25 34.04 16.42
C THR A 44 -23.93 33.25 16.47
N SER A 45 -23.91 32.03 15.92
CA SER A 45 -22.75 31.12 15.88
C SER A 45 -21.97 31.27 14.57
N SER A 46 -20.66 31.05 14.63
CA SER A 46 -19.80 31.13 13.43
C SER A 46 -20.16 30.05 12.41
N LEU A 47 -19.75 30.24 11.14
CA LEU A 47 -19.92 29.22 10.10
C LEU A 47 -19.25 27.90 10.50
N SER A 48 -18.05 27.98 11.09
CA SER A 48 -17.33 26.84 11.67
C SER A 48 -18.15 26.11 12.73
N ASP A 49 -18.72 26.81 13.70
CA ASP A 49 -19.53 26.18 14.76
C ASP A 49 -20.76 25.48 14.18
N GLN A 50 -21.40 26.10 13.19
CA GLN A 50 -22.58 25.55 12.55
C GLN A 50 -22.27 24.28 11.75
N ILE A 51 -21.14 24.24 11.04
CA ILE A 51 -20.71 23.05 10.30
C ILE A 51 -20.13 21.99 11.26
N GLN A 52 -19.42 22.39 12.31
CA GLN A 52 -18.94 21.49 13.35
C GLN A 52 -20.11 20.76 14.03
N ALA A 53 -21.22 21.45 14.29
CA ALA A 53 -22.41 20.80 14.84
C ALA A 53 -22.97 19.69 13.92
N ILE A 54 -22.78 19.81 12.59
CA ILE A 54 -23.15 18.76 11.63
C ILE A 54 -22.21 17.55 11.78
N LEU A 55 -20.89 17.78 11.87
CA LEU A 55 -19.90 16.72 12.11
C LEU A 55 -20.10 16.03 13.48
N ASP A 56 -20.46 16.79 14.49
CA ASP A 56 -20.71 16.29 15.85
C ASP A 56 -21.98 15.42 15.89
N ALA A 57 -23.02 15.82 15.15
CA ALA A 57 -24.27 15.06 15.02
C ALA A 57 -24.12 13.81 14.13
N ALA A 58 -23.15 13.80 13.20
CA ALA A 58 -22.87 12.66 12.35
C ALA A 58 -22.43 11.43 13.16
N VAL A 59 -22.81 10.25 12.68
CA VAL A 59 -22.38 8.96 13.22
C VAL A 59 -21.07 8.54 12.56
N SER A 60 -20.24 7.81 13.30
CA SER A 60 -18.98 7.25 12.76
C SER A 60 -19.25 6.43 11.50
N GLY A 61 -18.53 6.74 10.41
CA GLY A 61 -18.68 6.15 9.09
C GLY A 61 -19.56 6.95 8.13
N ASP A 62 -20.27 7.99 8.59
CA ASP A 62 -21.08 8.85 7.72
C ASP A 62 -20.24 9.61 6.69
N THR A 63 -20.85 9.89 5.54
CA THR A 63 -20.27 10.75 4.50
C THR A 63 -20.76 12.18 4.69
N ILE A 64 -19.83 13.13 4.82
CA ILE A 64 -20.11 14.57 4.86
C ILE A 64 -19.81 15.16 3.49
N ASN A 65 -20.86 15.53 2.75
CA ASN A 65 -20.74 16.01 1.37
C ASN A 65 -20.93 17.53 1.30
N PHE A 66 -19.87 18.26 0.97
CA PHE A 66 -19.91 19.70 0.79
C PHE A 66 -20.47 20.06 -0.59
N LEU A 67 -21.57 20.82 -0.59
CA LEU A 67 -22.28 21.27 -1.80
C LEU A 67 -21.99 22.73 -2.18
N GLY A 68 -21.40 23.51 -1.27
CA GLY A 68 -21.07 24.92 -1.48
C GLY A 68 -19.81 25.10 -2.33
N GLN A 69 -19.79 26.19 -3.10
CA GLN A 69 -18.63 26.55 -3.93
C GLN A 69 -17.46 27.07 -3.10
N SER A 70 -17.74 27.86 -2.07
CA SER A 70 -16.71 28.47 -1.22
C SER A 70 -17.18 28.59 0.23
N TYR A 71 -16.25 28.42 1.16
CA TYR A 71 -16.42 28.64 2.59
C TYR A 71 -15.20 29.40 3.14
N GLU A 72 -15.44 30.36 4.03
CA GLU A 72 -14.38 31.14 4.66
C GLU A 72 -14.27 30.77 6.15
N ASP A 73 -13.04 30.85 6.67
CA ASP A 73 -12.69 30.70 8.09
C ASP A 73 -13.15 29.37 8.74
N LEU A 74 -13.12 28.28 7.98
CA LEU A 74 -13.47 26.95 8.47
C LEU A 74 -12.39 26.35 9.38
N GLN A 75 -12.82 25.84 10.53
CA GLN A 75 -12.02 25.12 11.51
C GLN A 75 -12.82 23.92 12.02
N LEU A 76 -12.49 22.73 11.54
CA LEU A 76 -13.27 21.53 11.78
C LEU A 76 -12.43 20.45 12.46
N THR A 77 -12.93 19.95 13.58
CA THR A 77 -12.34 18.83 14.32
C THR A 77 -13.09 17.54 13.99
N ILE A 78 -12.35 16.57 13.46
CA ILE A 78 -12.82 15.23 13.15
C ILE A 78 -12.26 14.29 14.22
N ASN A 79 -13.13 13.85 15.13
CA ASN A 79 -12.78 12.99 16.27
C ASN A 79 -13.41 11.59 16.17
N LYS A 80 -13.99 11.25 15.02
CA LYS A 80 -14.64 9.98 14.69
C LYS A 80 -14.42 9.69 13.21
N GLN A 81 -14.55 8.44 12.77
CA GLN A 81 -14.41 8.11 11.35
C GLN A 81 -15.46 8.87 10.54
N LEU A 82 -15.06 9.66 9.55
CA LEU A 82 -15.96 10.33 8.61
C LEU A 82 -15.38 10.32 7.19
N ASP A 83 -16.26 10.22 6.19
CA ASP A 83 -15.89 10.39 4.79
C ASP A 83 -16.25 11.82 4.35
N ILE A 84 -15.29 12.75 4.39
CA ILE A 84 -15.52 14.15 4.08
C ILE A 84 -15.14 14.41 2.62
N ILE A 85 -16.12 14.79 1.81
CA ILE A 85 -15.96 14.89 0.37
C ILE A 85 -16.58 16.17 -0.21
N THR A 86 -16.08 16.55 -1.38
CA THR A 86 -16.79 17.41 -2.33
C THR A 86 -16.68 16.83 -3.73
N ARG A 87 -17.71 17.04 -4.56
CA ARG A 87 -17.73 16.63 -5.97
C ARG A 87 -17.56 17.78 -6.94
N ILE A 88 -17.44 19.01 -6.42
CA ILE A 88 -17.45 20.24 -7.20
C ILE A 88 -16.17 21.07 -7.04
N GLY A 89 -15.19 20.61 -6.27
CA GLY A 89 -13.96 21.37 -6.03
C GLY A 89 -14.18 22.54 -5.06
N THR A 90 -14.88 22.29 -3.94
CA THR A 90 -15.19 23.32 -2.94
C THR A 90 -13.93 24.04 -2.46
N GLU A 91 -13.96 25.37 -2.52
CA GLU A 91 -12.91 26.24 -2.00
C GLU A 91 -13.09 26.52 -0.50
N ILE A 92 -12.00 26.46 0.26
CA ILE A 92 -11.96 26.83 1.68
C ILE A 92 -10.79 27.79 1.91
N SER A 93 -11.06 29.00 2.38
CA SER A 93 -10.06 30.05 2.55
C SER A 93 -10.16 30.81 3.88
N GLY A 94 -9.19 31.67 4.18
CA GLY A 94 -9.27 32.69 5.26
C GLY A 94 -8.79 32.26 6.65
N SER A 95 -8.81 30.97 6.98
CA SER A 95 -8.51 30.52 8.35
C SER A 95 -7.01 30.52 8.68
N ASP A 96 -6.64 31.18 9.79
CA ASP A 96 -5.32 31.07 10.45
C ASP A 96 -5.10 29.73 11.17
N SER A 97 -6.16 28.94 11.37
CA SER A 97 -6.11 27.63 12.02
C SER A 97 -6.43 26.50 11.05
N VAL A 98 -5.95 25.29 11.36
CA VAL A 98 -6.11 24.11 10.51
C VAL A 98 -7.58 23.91 10.14
N VAL A 99 -7.85 23.70 8.85
CA VAL A 99 -9.22 23.49 8.36
C VAL A 99 -9.75 22.13 8.80
N PHE A 100 -8.98 21.07 8.54
CA PHE A 100 -9.35 19.71 8.95
C PHE A 100 -8.36 19.16 9.98
N LEU A 101 -8.78 19.16 11.24
CA LEU A 101 -8.08 18.53 12.36
C LEU A 101 -8.62 17.12 12.58
N ILE A 102 -7.97 16.11 12.02
CA ILE A 102 -8.29 14.69 12.19
C ILE A 102 -7.52 14.17 13.40
N ASN A 103 -8.21 14.01 14.53
CA ASN A 103 -7.57 13.87 15.83
C ASN A 103 -8.10 12.70 16.66
N GLY A 104 -7.18 11.87 17.13
CA GLY A 104 -7.46 10.77 18.04
C GLY A 104 -7.83 9.45 17.35
N SER A 105 -7.73 8.36 18.11
CA SER A 105 -7.88 7.00 17.59
C SER A 105 -9.27 6.68 17.03
N GLN A 106 -10.31 7.38 17.49
CA GLN A 106 -11.67 7.23 16.99
C GLN A 106 -11.86 7.80 15.59
N ALA A 107 -10.98 8.73 15.15
CA ALA A 107 -10.97 9.27 13.80
C ALA A 107 -10.35 8.31 12.76
N SER A 108 -9.96 7.10 13.18
CA SER A 108 -9.33 6.13 12.29
C SER A 108 -10.25 5.76 11.12
N GLY A 109 -9.70 5.71 9.90
CA GLY A 109 -10.49 5.44 8.68
C GLY A 109 -11.08 6.68 8.01
N THR A 110 -10.80 7.88 8.50
CA THR A 110 -11.31 9.14 7.94
C THR A 110 -10.73 9.42 6.55
N GLN A 111 -11.56 10.01 5.68
CA GLN A 111 -11.17 10.41 4.33
C GLN A 111 -11.44 11.90 4.08
N ILE A 112 -10.52 12.57 3.38
CA ILE A 112 -10.68 13.92 2.81
C ILE A 112 -10.50 13.82 1.30
N ASN A 113 -11.43 14.35 0.51
CA ASN A 113 -11.35 14.26 -0.95
C ASN A 113 -12.03 15.40 -1.72
N GLY A 114 -11.27 15.99 -2.65
CA GLY A 114 -11.74 16.89 -3.69
C GLY A 114 -11.69 18.38 -3.36
N PHE A 115 -11.12 18.78 -2.23
CA PHE A 115 -11.16 20.17 -1.74
C PHE A 115 -10.06 21.05 -2.33
N ASN A 116 -10.34 22.36 -2.43
CA ASN A 116 -9.35 23.39 -2.71
C ASN A 116 -9.15 24.26 -1.45
N ILE A 117 -8.08 24.02 -0.70
CA ILE A 117 -7.82 24.65 0.59
C ILE A 117 -6.69 25.69 0.43
N THR A 118 -7.00 26.94 0.78
CA THR A 118 -6.08 28.08 0.82
C THR A 118 -6.14 28.73 2.21
N ALA A 119 -5.72 27.97 3.22
CA ALA A 119 -5.84 28.26 4.66
C ALA A 119 -4.81 27.41 5.43
N SER A 120 -4.83 27.28 6.77
CA SER A 120 -3.80 26.49 7.50
C SER A 120 -3.88 24.94 7.36
N GLY A 121 -4.33 24.44 6.19
CA GLY A 121 -4.10 23.06 5.74
C GLY A 121 -4.90 21.96 6.47
N ILE A 122 -4.32 20.76 6.50
CA ILE A 122 -4.86 19.52 7.08
C ILE A 122 -3.90 18.98 8.14
N LEU A 123 -4.40 18.60 9.32
CA LEU A 123 -3.62 17.97 10.38
C LEU A 123 -4.20 16.61 10.76
N VAL A 124 -3.38 15.57 10.61
CA VAL A 124 -3.62 14.20 11.06
C VAL A 124 -2.83 13.96 12.33
N ASN A 125 -3.49 13.71 13.46
CA ASN A 125 -2.84 13.66 14.77
C ASN A 125 -3.36 12.50 15.64
N ASN A 126 -2.44 11.67 16.15
CA ASN A 126 -2.76 10.54 17.04
C ASN A 126 -3.85 9.60 16.50
N THR A 127 -3.81 9.28 15.21
CA THR A 127 -4.84 8.48 14.53
C THR A 127 -4.23 7.49 13.54
N SER A 128 -5.06 6.74 12.82
CA SER A 128 -4.58 5.79 11.80
C SER A 128 -5.51 5.62 10.61
N ASN A 129 -5.03 5.03 9.52
CA ASN A 129 -5.84 4.70 8.33
C ASN A 129 -6.53 5.93 7.70
N VAL A 130 -5.83 7.06 7.60
CA VAL A 130 -6.40 8.30 7.03
C VAL A 130 -6.05 8.41 5.55
N SER A 131 -7.01 8.81 4.71
CA SER A 131 -6.76 9.05 3.28
C SER A 131 -7.07 10.48 2.89
N ILE A 132 -6.13 11.12 2.18
CA ILE A 132 -6.25 12.48 1.63
C ILE A 132 -5.98 12.36 0.14
N PHE A 133 -6.94 12.72 -0.72
CA PHE A 133 -6.79 12.49 -2.15
C PHE A 133 -7.57 13.44 -3.06
N ASN A 134 -6.97 13.75 -4.22
CA ASN A 134 -7.50 14.71 -5.20
C ASN A 134 -7.74 16.12 -4.63
N ASP A 135 -6.96 16.53 -3.64
CA ASP A 135 -7.09 17.85 -3.00
C ASP A 135 -6.06 18.84 -3.58
N GLN A 136 -6.41 20.13 -3.62
CA GLN A 136 -5.46 21.24 -3.74
C GLN A 136 -5.29 21.83 -2.34
N VAL A 137 -4.08 21.89 -1.81
CA VAL A 137 -3.84 22.40 -0.46
C VAL A 137 -2.65 23.33 -0.44
N SER A 138 -2.87 24.55 0.02
CA SER A 138 -1.83 25.52 0.34
C SER A 138 -2.07 26.10 1.73
N ALA A 139 -0.99 26.43 2.43
CA ALA A 139 -1.00 26.99 3.77
C ALA A 139 -0.09 28.20 3.89
N ILE A 140 -0.70 29.38 4.07
CA ILE A 140 -0.01 30.66 4.22
C ILE A 140 1.01 30.60 5.37
N ASN A 141 0.62 29.94 6.47
CA ASN A 141 1.46 29.76 7.65
C ASN A 141 1.56 28.26 7.98
N GLY A 142 2.77 27.69 7.91
CA GLY A 142 3.03 26.31 8.29
C GLY A 142 2.86 25.30 7.15
N SER A 143 2.54 24.05 7.51
CA SER A 143 2.49 22.94 6.55
C SER A 143 1.11 22.77 5.93
N ALA A 144 1.02 22.54 4.62
CA ALA A 144 -0.26 22.23 3.97
C ALA A 144 -0.86 20.92 4.50
N VAL A 145 -0.05 19.89 4.69
CA VAL A 145 -0.48 18.65 5.34
C VAL A 145 0.51 18.27 6.44
N THR A 146 0.02 18.08 7.66
CA THR A 146 0.82 17.58 8.79
C THR A 146 0.31 16.22 9.24
N ILE A 147 1.21 15.27 9.43
CA ILE A 147 0.94 13.93 9.97
C ILE A 147 1.81 13.74 11.19
N ASN A 148 1.19 13.62 12.36
CA ASN A 148 1.87 13.54 13.65
C ASN A 148 1.37 12.36 14.47
N ASN A 149 2.30 11.56 15.02
CA ASN A 149 1.99 10.41 15.88
C ASN A 149 0.91 9.47 15.29
N SER A 150 0.94 9.26 13.96
CA SER A 150 -0.13 8.55 13.25
C SER A 150 0.40 7.39 12.41
N THR A 151 -0.47 6.45 12.03
CA THR A 151 -0.10 5.31 11.19
C THR A 151 -0.98 5.15 9.96
N ASP A 152 -0.45 4.58 8.89
CA ASP A 152 -1.23 4.14 7.73
C ASP A 152 -1.97 5.31 7.04
N THR A 153 -1.28 6.45 6.87
CA THR A 153 -1.84 7.63 6.19
C THR A 153 -1.47 7.62 4.71
N THR A 154 -2.45 7.81 3.83
CA THR A 154 -2.24 7.91 2.37
C THR A 154 -2.54 9.32 1.88
N ILE A 155 -1.62 9.89 1.10
CA ILE A 155 -1.81 11.13 0.34
C ILE A 155 -1.66 10.79 -1.15
N LYS A 156 -2.69 11.05 -1.96
CA LYS A 156 -2.69 10.61 -3.35
C LYS A 156 -3.30 11.61 -4.33
N ASN A 157 -2.64 11.82 -5.47
CA ASN A 157 -3.13 12.66 -6.56
C ASN A 157 -3.51 14.08 -6.12
N SER A 158 -2.82 14.62 -5.11
CA SER A 158 -3.10 15.95 -4.56
C SER A 158 -2.04 16.94 -5.02
N ASN A 159 -2.42 18.21 -5.15
CA ASN A 159 -1.51 19.31 -5.43
C ASN A 159 -1.28 20.08 -4.13
N ILE A 160 -0.05 20.07 -3.65
CA ILE A 160 0.36 20.66 -2.38
C ILE A 160 1.32 21.81 -2.69
N THR A 161 0.84 23.05 -2.59
CA THR A 161 1.59 24.21 -3.07
C THR A 161 1.69 25.34 -2.07
N ASP A 162 2.63 26.26 -2.32
CA ASP A 162 2.65 27.60 -1.72
C ASP A 162 2.52 27.61 -0.18
N SER A 163 3.18 26.65 0.48
CA SER A 163 3.18 26.49 1.94
C SER A 163 4.58 26.64 2.53
N VAL A 164 4.72 26.67 3.86
CA VAL A 164 6.07 26.61 4.46
C VAL A 164 6.68 25.24 4.19
N THR A 165 5.98 24.19 4.61
CA THR A 165 6.29 22.81 4.23
C THR A 165 5.09 22.25 3.45
N GLY A 166 5.30 21.54 2.35
CA GLY A 166 4.17 20.90 1.66
C GLY A 166 3.54 19.83 2.56
N ILE A 167 4.31 18.77 2.86
CA ILE A 167 3.87 17.65 3.69
C ILE A 167 4.89 17.41 4.82
N ASN A 168 4.45 17.46 6.06
CA ASN A 168 5.27 17.19 7.24
C ASN A 168 4.83 15.88 7.91
N VAL A 169 5.68 14.85 7.87
CA VAL A 169 5.48 13.55 8.51
C VAL A 169 6.39 13.45 9.73
N SER A 170 5.83 13.43 10.92
CA SER A 170 6.56 13.43 12.19
C SER A 170 6.09 12.32 13.12
N ASN A 171 7.02 11.59 13.73
CA ASN A 171 6.73 10.52 14.71
C ASN A 171 5.72 9.48 14.22
N SER A 172 5.68 9.21 12.91
CA SER A 172 4.60 8.48 12.26
C SER A 172 5.11 7.24 11.53
N LYS A 173 4.20 6.35 11.12
CA LYS A 173 4.55 5.12 10.42
C LYS A 173 3.65 4.84 9.22
N ASN A 174 4.17 4.15 8.21
CA ASN A 174 3.36 3.67 7.08
C ASN A 174 2.66 4.81 6.31
N THR A 175 3.29 5.99 6.19
CA THR A 175 2.75 7.06 5.34
C THR A 175 3.12 6.82 3.89
N GLU A 176 2.14 6.88 2.99
CA GLU A 176 2.31 6.74 1.55
C GLU A 176 1.91 8.02 0.81
N ILE A 177 2.82 8.56 0.00
CA ILE A 177 2.64 9.76 -0.83
C ILE A 177 2.80 9.34 -2.30
N THR A 178 1.72 9.40 -3.08
CA THR A 178 1.72 8.90 -4.47
C THR A 178 1.04 9.82 -5.49
N GLY A 179 1.66 9.96 -6.67
CA GLY A 179 1.05 10.69 -7.79
C GLY A 179 0.75 12.16 -7.50
N SER A 180 1.35 12.74 -6.47
CA SER A 180 1.06 14.10 -6.01
C SER A 180 2.03 15.10 -6.60
N LYS A 181 1.59 16.35 -6.69
CA LYS A 181 2.36 17.49 -7.18
C LYS A 181 2.69 18.40 -6.01
N ILE A 182 3.96 18.58 -5.68
CA ILE A 182 4.41 19.33 -4.50
C ILE A 182 5.30 20.49 -4.96
N GLU A 183 4.79 21.72 -4.93
CA GLU A 183 5.47 22.86 -5.55
C GLU A 183 5.52 24.13 -4.71
N ASN A 184 6.57 24.94 -4.91
CA ASN A 184 6.67 26.30 -4.38
C ASN A 184 6.53 26.41 -2.86
N ASN A 185 6.89 25.36 -2.12
CA ASN A 185 6.89 25.42 -0.66
C ASN A 185 8.18 26.11 -0.17
N THR A 186 8.11 27.03 0.78
CA THR A 186 9.25 27.90 1.13
C THR A 186 10.40 27.17 1.84
N GLU A 187 10.12 26.05 2.51
CA GLU A 187 11.11 25.17 3.14
C GLU A 187 11.17 23.80 2.44
N GLN A 188 10.42 22.78 2.89
CA GLN A 188 10.46 21.45 2.30
C GLN A 188 9.20 21.14 1.49
N GLY A 189 9.34 20.45 0.36
CA GLY A 189 8.20 19.81 -0.29
C GLY A 189 7.64 18.72 0.62
N VAL A 190 8.47 17.75 1.00
CA VAL A 190 8.14 16.69 1.96
C VAL A 190 9.23 16.59 3.02
N ARG A 191 8.82 16.62 4.29
CA ARG A 191 9.66 16.35 5.46
C ARG A 191 9.23 15.04 6.11
N VAL A 192 10.17 14.11 6.31
CA VAL A 192 9.98 12.86 7.07
C VAL A 192 10.93 12.87 8.26
N TYR A 193 10.38 13.00 9.46
CA TYR A 193 11.13 13.18 10.70
C TYR A 193 10.73 12.15 11.75
N ASN A 194 11.72 11.48 12.35
CA ASN A 194 11.51 10.48 13.41
C ASN A 194 10.43 9.43 13.07
N SER A 195 10.38 9.00 11.81
CA SER A 195 9.26 8.22 11.26
C SER A 195 9.75 6.93 10.59
N ASN A 196 8.86 5.94 10.45
CA ASN A 196 9.24 4.60 9.95
C ASN A 196 8.36 4.11 8.80
N ASN A 197 8.92 3.32 7.87
CA ASN A 197 8.18 2.64 6.80
C ASN A 197 7.36 3.60 5.91
N ASN A 198 7.97 4.69 5.46
CA ASN A 198 7.27 5.71 4.66
C ASN A 198 7.65 5.58 3.18
N THR A 199 6.68 5.79 2.28
CA THR A 199 6.88 5.67 0.84
C THR A 199 6.51 6.97 0.13
N ILE A 200 7.41 7.48 -0.71
CA ILE A 200 7.22 8.62 -1.61
C ILE A 200 7.44 8.09 -3.03
N ASN A 201 6.37 7.92 -3.80
CA ASN A 201 6.45 7.24 -5.08
C ASN A 201 5.70 7.96 -6.21
N GLY A 202 6.35 8.13 -7.36
CA GLY A 202 5.68 8.65 -8.56
C GLY A 202 5.14 10.07 -8.42
N SER A 203 5.73 10.90 -7.56
CA SER A 203 5.31 12.29 -7.31
C SER A 203 6.27 13.30 -7.96
N SER A 204 5.82 14.53 -8.19
CA SER A 204 6.62 15.60 -8.78
C SER A 204 6.88 16.73 -7.77
N PHE A 205 8.12 17.19 -7.70
CA PHE A 205 8.60 18.22 -6.79
C PHE A 205 9.27 19.35 -7.56
N ARG A 206 8.79 20.59 -7.39
CA ARG A 206 9.35 21.75 -8.07
C ARG A 206 9.32 23.05 -7.27
N GLY A 207 10.41 23.83 -7.30
CA GLY A 207 10.44 25.15 -6.68
C GLY A 207 10.36 25.13 -5.15
N ASN A 208 10.65 24.00 -4.51
CA ASN A 208 10.61 23.89 -3.05
C ASN A 208 11.93 24.34 -2.41
N GLY A 209 11.83 25.06 -1.29
CA GLY A 209 12.92 25.59 -0.50
C GLY A 209 13.44 26.94 -0.99
N ASN A 210 14.24 27.60 -0.14
CA ASN A 210 14.84 28.88 -0.46
C ASN A 210 16.26 28.69 -1.02
N ASN A 211 16.48 29.17 -2.25
CA ASN A 211 17.78 29.08 -2.91
C ASN A 211 18.91 29.80 -2.16
N SER A 212 18.61 30.75 -1.26
CA SER A 212 19.65 31.42 -0.46
C SER A 212 20.39 30.50 0.50
N THR A 213 19.83 29.33 0.83
CA THR A 213 20.42 28.34 1.75
C THR A 213 20.98 27.09 1.03
N ALA A 214 20.84 27.00 -0.29
CA ALA A 214 21.16 25.80 -1.04
C ALA A 214 22.65 25.45 -1.00
N GLY A 215 22.96 24.14 -1.05
CA GLY A 215 24.34 23.63 -0.96
C GLY A 215 24.95 23.69 0.44
N LEU A 216 24.31 24.38 1.41
CA LEU A 216 24.79 24.54 2.79
C LEU A 216 24.12 23.56 3.76
N SER A 217 24.09 22.25 3.45
CA SER A 217 23.43 21.23 4.32
C SER A 217 22.05 21.67 4.85
N SER A 218 21.31 22.47 4.07
CA SER A 218 20.05 23.03 4.51
C SER A 218 19.01 21.90 4.62
N ASP A 219 18.09 22.07 5.55
CA ASP A 219 16.93 21.21 5.67
C ASP A 219 15.82 21.55 4.68
N GLU A 220 16.03 22.55 3.82
CA GLU A 220 15.10 23.04 2.80
C GLU A 220 15.30 22.31 1.46
N GLY A 221 14.23 22.12 0.67
CA GLY A 221 14.29 21.50 -0.66
C GLY A 221 13.10 20.61 -0.99
N ALA A 222 13.27 19.64 -1.89
CA ALA A 222 12.18 18.77 -2.30
C ALA A 222 11.82 17.72 -1.24
N ILE A 223 12.75 16.82 -0.91
CA ILE A 223 12.50 15.70 0.00
C ILE A 223 13.58 15.68 1.09
N TYR A 224 13.15 15.79 2.34
CA TYR A 224 14.01 15.81 3.51
C TYR A 224 13.67 14.67 4.47
N VAL A 225 14.56 13.69 4.59
CA VAL A 225 14.42 12.55 5.51
C VAL A 225 15.44 12.70 6.64
N LYS A 226 14.97 12.73 7.88
CA LYS A 226 15.82 12.85 9.06
C LYS A 226 15.42 11.92 10.19
N SER A 227 16.42 11.29 10.84
CA SER A 227 16.23 10.42 12.00
C SER A 227 15.16 9.35 11.77
N SER A 228 15.07 8.82 10.54
CA SER A 228 13.97 7.98 10.10
C SER A 228 14.47 6.63 9.58
N ASN A 229 13.57 5.63 9.54
CA ASN A 229 13.89 4.27 9.12
C ASN A 229 12.94 3.74 8.04
N ASP A 230 13.40 2.83 7.18
CA ASP A 230 12.59 2.16 6.15
C ASP A 230 11.87 3.15 5.23
N VAL A 231 12.61 4.09 4.62
CA VAL A 231 12.01 5.12 3.75
C VAL A 231 12.27 4.78 2.28
N LYS A 232 11.23 4.72 1.46
CA LYS A 232 11.32 4.48 0.01
C LYS A 232 11.00 5.74 -0.77
N ILE A 233 11.92 6.15 -1.64
CA ILE A 233 11.80 7.32 -2.50
C ILE A 233 12.01 6.83 -3.94
N THR A 234 10.91 6.58 -4.66
CA THR A 234 10.98 5.89 -5.95
C THR A 234 10.22 6.58 -7.08
N ASN A 235 10.74 6.55 -8.30
CA ASN A 235 10.03 7.03 -9.49
C ASN A 235 9.60 8.51 -9.44
N ASN A 236 10.24 9.36 -8.65
CA ASN A 236 9.85 10.76 -8.50
C ASN A 236 10.57 11.67 -9.52
N GLN A 237 9.92 12.79 -9.84
CA GLN A 237 10.54 13.90 -10.60
C GLN A 237 10.88 15.02 -9.61
N VAL A 238 12.16 15.28 -9.38
CA VAL A 238 12.66 16.26 -8.42
C VAL A 238 13.45 17.32 -9.18
N ILE A 239 12.77 18.41 -9.54
CA ILE A 239 13.25 19.37 -10.53
C ILE A 239 13.27 20.77 -9.94
N ASP A 240 14.36 21.53 -10.09
CA ASP A 240 14.35 22.99 -9.83
C ASP A 240 13.95 23.35 -8.38
N ASN A 241 14.50 22.64 -7.39
CA ASN A 241 14.31 22.90 -5.95
C ASN A 241 15.62 23.42 -5.32
N SER A 242 15.58 23.98 -4.11
CA SER A 242 16.79 24.44 -3.41
C SER A 242 17.75 23.29 -3.10
N GLN A 243 17.23 22.15 -2.63
CA GLN A 243 17.92 20.86 -2.55
C GLN A 243 17.03 19.78 -3.19
N GLY A 244 17.64 18.74 -3.75
CA GLY A 244 16.90 17.57 -4.24
C GLY A 244 16.44 16.67 -3.09
N ILE A 245 17.12 15.54 -2.92
CA ILE A 245 16.76 14.52 -1.92
C ILE A 245 17.82 14.47 -0.82
N SER A 246 17.43 14.68 0.43
CA SER A 246 18.32 14.63 1.59
C SER A 246 17.96 13.48 2.52
N SER A 247 18.95 12.68 2.92
CA SER A 247 18.85 11.63 3.95
C SER A 247 19.86 11.89 5.05
N ILE A 248 19.38 12.18 6.26
CA ILE A 248 20.18 12.62 7.40
C ILE A 248 19.94 11.72 8.62
N ASP A 249 21.00 11.18 9.21
CA ASP A 249 20.91 10.35 10.43
C ASP A 249 19.84 9.25 10.33
N SER A 250 19.74 8.59 9.17
CA SER A 250 18.63 7.71 8.81
C SER A 250 19.13 6.33 8.39
N SER A 251 18.23 5.34 8.40
CA SER A 251 18.56 3.95 8.10
C SER A 251 17.54 3.29 7.18
N ASN A 252 17.95 2.26 6.42
CA ASN A 252 17.10 1.53 5.48
C ASN A 252 16.37 2.45 4.48
N VAL A 253 17.09 3.42 3.90
CA VAL A 253 16.54 4.35 2.91
C VAL A 253 16.85 3.87 1.50
N ASN A 254 15.83 3.79 0.65
CA ASN A 254 15.95 3.39 -0.75
C ASN A 254 15.55 4.55 -1.68
N ILE A 255 16.53 5.08 -2.41
CA ILE A 255 16.38 6.14 -3.40
C ILE A 255 16.58 5.52 -4.79
N ASN A 256 15.49 5.15 -5.46
CA ASN A 256 15.54 4.37 -6.70
C ASN A 256 14.73 4.96 -7.86
N ASN A 257 15.32 4.96 -9.06
CA ASN A 257 14.63 5.35 -10.29
C ASN A 257 14.04 6.77 -10.28
N ASN A 258 14.67 7.72 -9.59
CA ASN A 258 14.23 9.11 -9.57
C ASN A 258 14.93 9.93 -10.67
N THR A 259 14.23 10.93 -11.21
CA THR A 259 14.78 11.97 -12.06
C THR A 259 15.04 13.20 -11.19
N VAL A 260 16.31 13.54 -10.95
CA VAL A 260 16.73 14.62 -10.04
C VAL A 260 17.52 15.66 -10.82
N THR A 261 16.85 16.72 -11.27
CA THR A 261 17.44 17.64 -12.24
C THR A 261 17.35 19.11 -11.86
N ASP A 262 18.40 19.87 -12.18
CA ASP A 262 18.43 21.32 -12.09
C ASP A 262 18.12 21.89 -10.69
N ASN A 263 18.31 21.11 -9.63
CA ASN A 263 18.18 21.61 -8.25
C ASN A 263 19.35 22.55 -7.95
N TYR A 264 19.07 23.64 -7.25
CA TYR A 264 20.04 24.72 -7.03
C TYR A 264 21.22 24.28 -6.15
N GLY A 265 21.00 23.35 -5.22
CA GLY A 265 22.01 22.68 -4.43
C GLY A 265 22.17 21.21 -4.80
N GLU A 266 22.37 20.33 -3.82
CA GLU A 266 22.74 18.93 -4.12
C GLU A 266 21.57 18.15 -4.71
N GLY A 267 21.84 17.31 -5.72
CA GLY A 267 20.84 16.39 -6.25
C GLY A 267 20.42 15.38 -5.18
N ILE A 268 21.39 14.66 -4.62
CA ILE A 268 21.19 13.79 -3.46
C ILE A 268 22.23 14.09 -2.39
N LEU A 269 21.80 14.29 -1.15
CA LEU A 269 22.65 14.50 0.01
C LEU A 269 22.48 13.36 1.02
N LEU A 270 23.57 12.64 1.29
CA LEU A 270 23.66 11.66 2.37
C LEU A 270 24.50 12.28 3.49
N ASN A 271 23.92 12.53 4.66
CA ASN A 271 24.59 13.27 5.73
C ASN A 271 24.40 12.59 7.10
N GLY A 272 25.35 12.79 8.00
CA GLY A 272 25.24 12.32 9.38
C GLY A 272 25.49 10.81 9.56
N SER A 273 24.55 10.07 10.14
CA SER A 273 24.60 8.60 10.19
C SER A 273 23.82 7.96 9.03
N ALA A 274 24.43 6.98 8.36
CA ALA A 274 23.84 6.25 7.23
C ALA A 274 23.98 4.73 7.45
N ASN A 275 22.87 3.99 7.53
CA ASN A 275 22.91 2.53 7.58
C ASN A 275 21.92 1.92 6.59
N ASN A 276 22.32 0.94 5.79
CA ASN A 276 21.48 0.30 4.77
C ASN A 276 20.86 1.33 3.80
N ILE A 277 21.68 2.23 3.25
CA ILE A 277 21.22 3.24 2.30
C ILE A 277 21.47 2.74 0.89
N THR A 278 20.46 2.77 0.02
CA THR A 278 20.60 2.38 -1.39
C THR A 278 20.21 3.56 -2.28
N VAL A 279 21.09 3.91 -3.22
CA VAL A 279 20.89 4.95 -4.22
C VAL A 279 21.13 4.33 -5.59
N THR A 280 20.05 4.00 -6.30
CA THR A 280 20.14 3.19 -7.51
C THR A 280 19.32 3.69 -8.68
N ASN A 281 19.84 3.53 -9.90
CA ASN A 281 19.12 3.81 -11.15
C ASN A 281 18.55 5.24 -11.25
N ASN A 282 19.14 6.23 -10.58
CA ASN A 282 18.68 7.61 -10.64
C ASN A 282 19.33 8.35 -11.82
N TYR A 283 18.56 9.23 -12.46
CA TYR A 283 19.06 10.18 -13.46
C TYR A 283 19.24 11.56 -12.83
N ILE A 284 20.48 11.99 -12.69
CA ILE A 284 20.90 13.15 -11.90
C ILE A 284 21.63 14.13 -12.81
N LYS A 285 21.07 15.33 -13.04
CA LYS A 285 21.64 16.30 -13.98
C LYS A 285 21.48 17.75 -13.56
N GLY A 286 22.48 18.60 -13.77
CA GLY A 286 22.30 20.06 -13.65
C GLY A 286 22.21 20.60 -12.20
N ASN A 287 22.46 19.74 -11.21
CA ASN A 287 22.46 20.10 -9.79
C ASN A 287 23.79 20.77 -9.38
N ASN A 288 23.90 21.32 -8.17
CA ASN A 288 25.18 21.87 -7.68
C ASN A 288 26.27 20.79 -7.59
N ASN A 289 26.02 19.75 -6.80
CA ASN A 289 26.67 18.46 -6.94
C ASN A 289 25.62 17.39 -7.28
N GLY A 290 26.02 16.33 -7.96
CA GLY A 290 25.13 15.23 -8.29
C GLY A 290 24.71 14.47 -7.03
N ILE A 291 25.67 13.82 -6.39
CA ILE A 291 25.52 13.15 -5.10
C ILE A 291 26.61 13.66 -4.15
N LYS A 292 26.23 14.10 -2.95
CA LYS A 292 27.14 14.45 -1.87
C LYS A 292 27.05 13.44 -0.74
N VAL A 293 28.18 12.82 -0.42
CA VAL A 293 28.36 11.84 0.63
C VAL A 293 29.10 12.51 1.80
N ASN A 294 28.41 12.68 2.92
CA ASN A 294 28.92 13.42 4.08
C ASN A 294 28.52 12.76 5.41
N TYR A 295 28.46 11.43 5.45
CA TYR A 295 28.13 10.69 6.67
C TYR A 295 29.40 10.34 7.47
N TYR A 296 29.31 10.38 8.81
CA TYR A 296 30.39 10.02 9.75
C TYR A 296 30.37 8.55 10.19
N THR A 297 29.25 7.84 9.94
CA THR A 297 29.10 6.38 10.08
C THR A 297 28.28 5.86 8.90
N GLY A 298 28.76 4.81 8.22
CA GLY A 298 28.20 4.33 6.97
C GLY A 298 28.20 2.82 6.83
N ASN A 299 27.19 2.10 7.36
CA ASN A 299 27.11 0.65 7.19
C ASN A 299 26.22 0.29 6.00
N ASN A 300 26.68 -0.56 5.08
CA ASN A 300 25.89 -1.07 3.95
C ASN A 300 25.27 0.06 3.09
N VAL A 301 26.11 0.95 2.60
CA VAL A 301 25.70 2.02 1.67
C VAL A 301 26.01 1.59 0.25
N THR A 302 25.02 1.62 -0.64
CA THR A 302 25.16 1.23 -2.04
C THR A 302 24.77 2.38 -2.96
N ILE A 303 25.68 2.79 -3.83
CA ILE A 303 25.45 3.77 -4.89
C ILE A 303 25.76 3.08 -6.22
N ASN A 304 24.74 2.65 -6.97
CA ASN A 304 24.92 1.80 -8.15
C ASN A 304 23.92 2.13 -9.28
N GLY A 305 24.36 2.15 -10.54
CA GLY A 305 23.47 2.29 -11.69
C GLY A 305 23.01 3.72 -11.95
N ASN A 306 23.59 4.73 -11.29
CA ASN A 306 23.16 6.12 -11.44
C ASN A 306 23.81 6.79 -12.66
N TYR A 307 23.07 7.68 -13.31
CA TYR A 307 23.60 8.57 -14.36
C TYR A 307 23.73 9.98 -13.79
N ILE A 308 24.95 10.44 -13.59
CA ILE A 308 25.30 11.73 -12.97
C ILE A 308 26.05 12.59 -13.97
N THR A 309 25.48 13.74 -14.36
CA THR A 309 26.13 14.60 -15.37
C THR A 309 25.79 16.07 -15.27
N GLY A 310 26.68 16.93 -15.78
CA GLY A 310 26.37 18.34 -15.95
C GLY A 310 26.12 19.07 -14.63
N SER A 311 26.70 18.62 -13.51
CA SER A 311 26.67 19.39 -12.27
C SER A 311 27.25 20.79 -12.50
N LEU A 312 26.63 21.80 -11.89
CA LEU A 312 26.92 23.22 -12.13
C LEU A 312 27.56 23.85 -10.88
N SER A 313 28.59 24.66 -11.08
CA SER A 313 29.18 25.43 -9.98
C SER A 313 28.28 26.61 -9.62
N ARG A 314 27.39 26.42 -8.64
CA ARG A 314 26.35 27.41 -8.24
C ARG A 314 26.68 28.16 -6.94
N VAL A 315 27.50 27.56 -6.07
CA VAL A 315 28.00 28.18 -4.82
C VAL A 315 29.53 28.32 -4.86
N SER A 316 30.10 29.27 -4.10
CA SER A 316 31.54 29.57 -4.12
C SER A 316 32.41 28.39 -3.67
N GLU A 317 33.60 28.30 -4.28
CA GLU A 317 34.69 27.32 -4.04
C GLU A 317 34.58 25.96 -4.74
N GLU A 318 35.70 25.21 -4.72
CA GLU A 318 35.94 23.89 -5.30
C GLU A 318 34.91 22.79 -4.88
N ASN A 319 33.99 23.13 -3.98
CA ASN A 319 32.96 22.27 -3.41
C ASN A 319 31.65 22.21 -4.21
N SER A 320 31.58 22.91 -5.35
CA SER A 320 30.45 22.89 -6.28
C SER A 320 30.83 22.39 -7.66
N GLY A 321 29.83 22.02 -8.47
CA GLY A 321 30.01 21.51 -9.82
C GLY A 321 30.51 20.08 -9.90
N ASN A 322 30.43 19.30 -8.82
CA ASN A 322 30.98 17.94 -8.79
C ASN A 322 29.92 16.88 -9.11
N GLY A 323 30.33 15.77 -9.74
CA GLY A 323 29.44 14.62 -9.97
C GLY A 323 29.12 13.91 -8.65
N LEU A 324 30.10 13.22 -8.11
CA LEU A 324 30.08 12.60 -6.78
C LEU A 324 31.08 13.30 -5.87
N SER A 325 30.63 13.85 -4.74
CA SER A 325 31.51 14.55 -3.79
C SER A 325 31.47 13.90 -2.41
N PHE A 326 32.63 13.85 -1.78
CA PHE A 326 32.81 13.40 -0.41
C PHE A 326 33.20 14.59 0.46
N GLY A 327 32.34 14.93 1.42
CA GLY A 327 32.52 16.07 2.30
C GLY A 327 33.35 15.76 3.55
N PRO A 328 33.63 16.76 4.40
CA PRO A 328 34.47 16.62 5.59
C PRO A 328 33.92 15.65 6.64
N GLY A 329 32.61 15.43 6.63
CA GLY A 329 31.96 14.44 7.48
C GLY A 329 32.29 13.00 7.10
N TYR A 330 32.73 12.73 5.86
CA TYR A 330 33.07 11.38 5.41
C TYR A 330 34.20 10.80 6.24
N CYS A 331 33.88 9.81 7.08
CA CYS A 331 34.80 9.14 7.99
C CYS A 331 34.51 7.62 8.03
N VAL A 332 35.55 6.78 7.92
CA VAL A 332 35.48 5.30 7.80
C VAL A 332 35.20 4.60 9.14
N ARG A 333 34.15 4.97 9.86
CA ARG A 333 33.69 4.20 11.01
C ARG A 333 32.65 3.18 10.57
N SER A 334 33.07 1.92 10.47
CA SER A 334 32.26 0.74 10.11
C SER A 334 31.67 0.85 8.70
N VAL A 335 32.45 0.53 7.66
CA VAL A 335 31.97 0.61 6.27
C VAL A 335 31.86 -0.75 5.58
N THR A 336 30.69 -0.96 4.99
CA THR A 336 30.52 -1.76 3.79
C THR A 336 29.86 -0.84 2.77
N GLU A 337 30.67 -0.01 2.11
CA GLU A 337 30.23 0.90 1.06
C GLU A 337 30.53 0.27 -0.30
N VAL A 338 29.55 0.34 -1.20
CA VAL A 338 29.63 -0.18 -2.57
C VAL A 338 29.25 0.97 -3.50
N ILE A 339 30.26 1.58 -4.11
CA ILE A 339 30.09 2.61 -5.16
C ILE A 339 30.65 2.02 -6.43
N GLU A 340 29.78 1.55 -7.30
CA GLU A 340 30.13 0.84 -8.53
C GLU A 340 29.04 1.07 -9.56
N HIS A 341 29.35 0.82 -10.82
CA HIS A 341 28.36 0.87 -11.89
C HIS A 341 27.62 2.20 -12.10
N ASN A 342 28.29 3.35 -11.89
CA ASN A 342 27.72 4.69 -12.09
C ASN A 342 28.35 5.40 -13.29
N ILE A 343 27.54 6.10 -14.09
CA ILE A 343 28.03 7.02 -15.13
C ILE A 343 28.21 8.39 -14.49
N ILE A 344 29.43 8.92 -14.36
CA ILE A 344 29.69 10.18 -13.62
C ILE A 344 30.57 11.13 -14.45
N ARG A 345 29.97 12.01 -15.26
CA ARG A 345 30.74 12.75 -16.27
C ARG A 345 30.25 14.12 -16.64
N GLY A 346 31.16 14.90 -17.24
CA GLY A 346 30.83 16.19 -17.84
C GLY A 346 30.28 17.14 -16.78
N ASN A 347 30.76 16.99 -15.55
CA ASN A 347 30.44 17.85 -14.44
C ASN A 347 31.35 19.08 -14.49
N GLY A 348 30.86 20.23 -14.03
CA GLY A 348 31.52 21.51 -14.22
C GLY A 348 32.88 21.65 -13.54
N ASN A 349 33.14 20.86 -12.50
CA ASN A 349 34.40 20.88 -11.74
C ASN A 349 35.08 19.50 -11.75
N PHE A 350 34.70 18.60 -10.83
CA PHE A 350 35.21 17.23 -10.79
C PHE A 350 34.11 16.22 -11.07
N ASP A 351 34.43 15.14 -11.77
CA ASP A 351 33.51 13.99 -11.81
C ASP A 351 33.43 13.34 -10.41
N MET A 352 34.57 13.22 -9.73
CA MET A 352 34.63 12.79 -8.33
C MET A 352 35.60 13.65 -7.51
N ARG A 353 35.16 14.10 -6.33
CA ARG A 353 35.97 14.93 -5.43
C ARG A 353 35.93 14.42 -4.00
N ALA A 354 37.09 14.26 -3.37
CA ALA A 354 37.21 13.83 -1.98
C ALA A 354 38.25 14.60 -1.16
N CYS A 355 38.68 15.79 -1.62
CA CYS A 355 39.82 16.48 -1.01
C CYS A 355 39.57 16.99 0.43
N GLU A 356 38.31 16.98 0.87
CA GLU A 356 37.92 17.32 2.24
C GLU A 356 37.60 16.08 3.09
N ALA A 357 37.49 14.91 2.47
CA ALA A 357 37.14 13.68 3.16
C ALA A 357 38.20 13.34 4.21
N SER A 358 37.77 12.88 5.39
CA SER A 358 38.72 12.52 6.47
C SER A 358 39.57 11.30 6.13
N THR A 359 39.21 10.58 5.07
CA THR A 359 39.76 9.30 4.63
C THR A 359 39.48 9.09 3.15
N SER A 360 40.36 8.38 2.46
CA SER A 360 40.21 8.10 1.03
C SER A 360 39.00 7.20 0.75
N PRO A 361 37.98 7.67 0.01
CA PRO A 361 36.86 6.84 -0.41
C PRO A 361 37.31 5.78 -1.42
N LYS A 362 36.68 4.61 -1.37
CA LYS A 362 36.87 3.54 -2.36
C LYS A 362 35.73 3.56 -3.36
N VAL A 363 36.08 3.81 -4.62
CA VAL A 363 35.15 3.70 -5.72
C VAL A 363 35.53 2.48 -6.54
N GLY A 364 34.59 1.53 -6.60
CA GLY A 364 34.71 0.30 -7.37
C GLY A 364 34.78 0.57 -8.87
N SER A 365 34.78 -0.49 -9.65
CA SER A 365 34.82 -0.39 -11.10
C SER A 365 33.54 0.25 -11.64
N ASN A 366 33.64 0.82 -12.84
CA ASN A 366 32.56 1.53 -13.52
C ASN A 366 32.12 2.85 -12.88
N TRP A 367 33.08 3.76 -12.67
CA TRP A 367 32.85 5.20 -12.75
C TRP A 367 33.35 5.67 -14.13
N TYR A 368 32.47 6.31 -14.90
CA TYR A 368 32.79 6.84 -16.23
C TYR A 368 33.17 8.32 -16.12
N GLY A 369 34.44 8.70 -16.25
CA GLY A 369 34.83 10.12 -16.25
C GLY A 369 36.16 10.41 -16.95
N ASN A 370 36.12 10.96 -18.17
CA ASN A 370 37.28 11.50 -18.89
C ASN A 370 37.70 12.89 -18.34
N SER A 371 37.44 13.17 -17.06
CA SER A 371 37.83 14.44 -16.46
C SER A 371 39.32 14.41 -16.11
N PRO A 372 40.12 15.41 -16.57
CA PRO A 372 41.56 15.48 -16.29
C PRO A 372 41.89 15.77 -14.81
N VAL A 373 40.90 15.90 -13.94
CA VAL A 373 41.08 16.23 -12.53
C VAL A 373 40.25 15.27 -11.68
N LEU A 374 40.88 14.19 -11.23
CA LEU A 374 40.42 13.41 -10.08
C LEU A 374 41.16 13.93 -8.86
N CYS A 375 40.47 14.07 -7.72
CA CYS A 375 41.17 14.38 -6.49
C CYS A 375 42.16 13.22 -6.17
N PRO A 376 43.44 13.50 -5.81
CA PRO A 376 44.43 12.46 -5.52
C PRO A 376 44.03 11.51 -4.39
N ASP A 377 43.13 11.96 -3.51
CA ASP A 377 42.71 11.25 -2.31
C ASP A 377 41.53 10.27 -2.54
N ILE A 378 41.29 9.81 -3.77
CA ILE A 378 40.30 8.76 -4.09
C ILE A 378 41.02 7.47 -4.50
N GLU A 379 40.71 6.35 -3.84
CA GLU A 379 41.08 5.01 -4.30
C GLU A 379 40.05 4.57 -5.35
N TYR A 380 40.47 4.44 -6.60
CA TYR A 380 39.59 4.03 -7.68
C TYR A 380 40.09 2.80 -8.43
N ALA A 381 39.17 1.91 -8.76
CA ALA A 381 39.39 0.87 -9.76
C ALA A 381 39.50 1.47 -11.16
N THR A 382 40.10 0.71 -12.10
CA THR A 382 40.16 1.08 -13.52
C THR A 382 38.75 1.40 -14.04
N ALA A 383 38.60 2.55 -14.72
CA ALA A 383 37.33 2.98 -15.29
C ALA A 383 36.84 2.02 -16.38
N THR A 384 35.52 2.01 -16.62
CA THR A 384 34.90 1.25 -17.72
C THR A 384 35.53 1.61 -19.04
N ASN A 385 35.81 0.59 -19.85
CA ASN A 385 36.34 0.75 -21.19
C ASN A 385 35.35 0.22 -22.23
N MET A 386 35.63 0.47 -23.51
CA MET A 386 34.91 -0.14 -24.61
C MET A 386 35.76 -1.23 -25.26
N LYS A 387 35.13 -2.38 -25.51
CA LYS A 387 35.68 -3.48 -26.29
C LYS A 387 34.93 -3.54 -27.62
N LEU A 388 35.63 -3.25 -28.72
CA LEU A 388 35.07 -3.33 -30.07
C LEU A 388 35.49 -4.65 -30.72
N GLU A 389 34.53 -5.43 -31.20
CA GLU A 389 34.78 -6.71 -31.87
C GLU A 389 34.03 -6.83 -33.19
N ARG A 390 34.62 -7.57 -34.13
CA ARG A 390 33.94 -8.00 -35.34
C ARG A 390 33.22 -9.32 -35.04
N THR A 391 31.90 -9.27 -34.92
CA THR A 391 31.05 -10.40 -34.51
C THR A 391 30.42 -11.13 -35.69
N GLY A 392 30.64 -10.66 -36.92
CA GLY A 392 30.21 -11.34 -38.15
C GLY A 392 30.86 -10.74 -39.39
N THR A 393 30.54 -11.29 -40.57
CA THR A 393 31.14 -10.85 -41.85
C THR A 393 31.01 -9.33 -42.05
N ASN A 394 29.85 -8.77 -41.69
CA ASN A 394 29.48 -7.35 -41.82
C ASN A 394 29.02 -6.74 -40.48
N SER A 395 29.29 -7.41 -39.35
CA SER A 395 28.76 -7.06 -38.03
C SER A 395 29.88 -6.67 -37.09
N TYR A 396 29.68 -5.56 -36.38
CA TYR A 396 30.63 -5.01 -35.41
C TYR A 396 29.89 -4.61 -34.14
N THR A 397 30.40 -5.07 -33.01
CA THR A 397 29.78 -4.91 -31.69
C THR A 397 30.73 -4.19 -30.76
N VAL A 398 30.24 -3.15 -30.08
CA VAL A 398 30.93 -2.54 -28.96
C VAL A 398 30.26 -2.97 -27.66
N GLU A 399 31.08 -3.38 -26.71
CA GLU A 399 30.69 -3.72 -25.34
C GLU A 399 31.34 -2.73 -24.39
N PHE A 400 30.58 -2.23 -23.42
CA PHE A 400 31.14 -1.55 -22.26
C PHE A 400 31.58 -2.63 -21.28
N VAL A 401 32.86 -2.65 -20.96
CA VAL A 401 33.46 -3.67 -20.10
C VAL A 401 34.03 -3.06 -18.85
N ASP A 402 33.89 -3.79 -17.75
CA ASP A 402 34.48 -3.45 -16.47
C ASP A 402 36.00 -3.30 -16.62
N GLY A 403 36.55 -2.20 -16.14
CA GLY A 403 37.98 -1.91 -16.30
C GLY A 403 38.91 -2.86 -15.53
N VAL A 404 38.40 -3.61 -14.57
CA VAL A 404 39.16 -4.56 -13.74
C VAL A 404 38.90 -6.00 -14.18
N THR A 405 37.65 -6.41 -14.30
CA THR A 405 37.30 -7.81 -14.62
C THR A 405 37.28 -8.07 -16.13
N GLY A 406 37.09 -7.03 -16.95
CA GLY A 406 36.88 -7.16 -18.40
C GLY A 406 35.52 -7.77 -18.77
N GLU A 407 34.64 -7.97 -17.80
CA GLU A 407 33.29 -8.51 -18.01
C GLU A 407 32.34 -7.43 -18.53
N LEU A 408 31.28 -7.84 -19.24
CA LEU A 408 30.26 -6.93 -19.75
C LEU A 408 29.57 -6.19 -18.60
N VAL A 409 29.51 -4.87 -18.71
CA VAL A 409 28.72 -4.05 -17.81
C VAL A 409 27.25 -4.09 -18.24
N THR A 410 26.46 -4.91 -17.55
CA THR A 410 25.01 -4.93 -17.67
C THR A 410 24.39 -3.76 -16.88
N ASP A 411 23.14 -3.39 -17.18
CA ASP A 411 22.41 -2.30 -16.49
C ASP A 411 22.92 -0.87 -16.72
N LEU A 412 23.77 -0.65 -17.73
CA LEU A 412 24.07 0.71 -18.18
C LEU A 412 22.84 1.36 -18.84
N PRO A 413 22.52 2.62 -18.49
CA PRO A 413 21.60 3.45 -19.25
C PRO A 413 21.94 3.46 -20.75
N SER A 414 20.95 3.68 -21.62
CA SER A 414 21.20 3.79 -23.05
C SER A 414 22.10 4.98 -23.37
N ILE A 415 23.27 4.70 -23.93
CA ILE A 415 24.30 5.66 -24.30
C ILE A 415 24.42 5.70 -25.82
N PRO A 416 24.41 6.88 -26.47
CA PRO A 416 24.73 6.95 -27.90
C PRO A 416 26.22 6.64 -28.13
N VAL A 417 26.50 5.68 -29.00
CA VAL A 417 27.85 5.35 -29.49
C VAL A 417 27.93 5.61 -30.99
N THR A 418 29.05 6.16 -31.44
CA THR A 418 29.28 6.51 -32.86
C THR A 418 30.43 5.71 -33.41
N PHE A 419 30.12 4.85 -34.40
CA PHE A 419 31.08 4.06 -35.17
C PHE A 419 31.58 4.88 -36.37
N THR A 420 32.89 4.93 -36.60
CA THR A 420 33.51 5.66 -37.71
C THR A 420 34.65 4.87 -38.37
N ALA A 421 34.74 4.91 -39.70
CA ALA A 421 35.87 4.35 -40.46
C ALA A 421 36.00 5.06 -41.82
N GLY A 422 37.08 5.80 -42.05
CA GLY A 422 37.19 6.62 -43.26
C GLY A 422 36.04 7.63 -43.37
N ASN A 423 35.21 7.50 -44.42
CA ASN A 423 34.01 8.33 -44.63
C ASN A 423 32.73 7.74 -43.99
N PHE A 424 32.79 6.52 -43.45
CA PHE A 424 31.66 5.89 -42.76
C PHE A 424 31.46 6.49 -41.37
N SER A 425 30.21 6.78 -41.01
CA SER A 425 29.80 7.21 -39.67
C SER A 425 28.37 6.74 -39.36
N GLN A 426 28.16 6.08 -38.21
CA GLN A 426 26.85 5.64 -37.75
C GLN A 426 26.74 5.72 -36.23
N THR A 427 25.70 6.38 -35.73
CA THR A 427 25.40 6.44 -34.30
C THR A 427 24.26 5.48 -33.96
N VAL A 428 24.44 4.67 -32.92
CA VAL A 428 23.42 3.77 -32.36
C VAL A 428 23.38 3.90 -30.83
N MET A 429 22.25 3.58 -30.21
CA MET A 429 22.14 3.58 -28.75
C MET A 429 22.58 2.23 -28.19
N THR A 430 23.33 2.23 -27.10
CA THR A 430 23.59 1.02 -26.34
C THR A 430 22.34 0.54 -25.62
N ARG A 431 22.30 -0.77 -25.37
CA ARG A 431 21.33 -1.43 -24.51
C ARG A 431 22.12 -2.35 -23.57
N ASN A 432 22.02 -2.12 -22.27
CA ASN A 432 22.78 -2.85 -21.24
C ASN A 432 24.27 -2.94 -21.56
N GLY A 433 24.87 -1.81 -21.93
CA GLY A 433 26.30 -1.74 -22.25
C GLY A 433 26.70 -2.28 -23.62
N VAL A 434 25.79 -2.76 -24.46
CA VAL A 434 26.12 -3.30 -25.80
C VAL A 434 25.50 -2.48 -26.93
N ALA A 435 26.23 -2.29 -28.01
CA ALA A 435 25.69 -1.75 -29.27
C ALA A 435 26.32 -2.46 -30.47
N THR A 436 25.49 -2.83 -31.46
CA THR A 436 25.94 -3.50 -32.68
C THR A 436 25.53 -2.71 -33.90
N ILE A 437 26.42 -2.64 -34.90
CA ILE A 437 26.11 -2.14 -36.24
C ILE A 437 26.31 -3.23 -37.29
N GLN A 438 25.54 -3.11 -38.37
CA GLN A 438 25.77 -3.87 -39.60
C GLN A 438 26.14 -2.89 -40.72
N THR A 439 27.26 -3.14 -41.38
CA THR A 439 27.76 -2.26 -42.45
C THR A 439 28.52 -3.04 -43.53
N ASN A 440 28.52 -2.54 -44.76
CA ASN A 440 29.22 -3.16 -45.87
C ASN A 440 30.74 -2.91 -45.75
N PRO A 441 31.60 -3.94 -45.71
CA PRO A 441 33.05 -3.79 -45.51
C PRO A 441 33.73 -2.91 -46.55
N ILE A 442 33.18 -2.81 -47.78
CA ILE A 442 33.71 -1.96 -48.86
C ILE A 442 33.67 -0.47 -48.48
N SER A 443 32.79 -0.08 -47.56
CA SER A 443 32.67 1.30 -47.06
C SER A 443 33.63 1.63 -45.91
N LEU A 444 34.30 0.63 -45.32
CA LEU A 444 35.22 0.80 -44.21
C LEU A 444 36.66 0.83 -44.73
N THR A 445 37.47 1.77 -44.23
CA THR A 445 38.92 1.81 -44.48
C THR A 445 39.67 1.88 -43.15
N ASN A 446 40.87 1.27 -43.09
CA ASN A 446 41.78 1.29 -41.94
C ASN A 446 41.19 0.71 -40.63
N GLU A 447 41.05 1.52 -39.59
CA GLU A 447 40.45 1.11 -38.31
C GLU A 447 38.99 1.53 -38.24
N LEU A 448 38.14 0.61 -37.76
CA LEU A 448 36.83 0.96 -37.27
C LEU A 448 37.00 1.47 -35.84
N ASN A 449 36.55 2.69 -35.62
CA ASN A 449 36.58 3.35 -34.33
C ASN A 449 35.17 3.42 -33.79
N VAL A 450 35.01 3.25 -32.48
CA VAL A 450 33.79 3.59 -31.76
C VAL A 450 34.13 4.66 -30.76
N THR A 451 33.33 5.72 -30.77
CA THR A 451 33.48 6.84 -29.87
C THR A 451 32.17 7.09 -29.16
N THR A 452 32.26 7.39 -27.87
CA THR A 452 31.13 7.87 -27.09
C THR A 452 31.69 8.68 -25.97
N ASN A 453 31.25 9.93 -25.84
CA ASN A 453 31.42 10.70 -24.62
C ASN A 453 32.86 10.73 -24.03
N GLY A 454 33.89 10.66 -24.88
CA GLY A 454 35.30 10.62 -24.48
C GLY A 454 35.96 9.23 -24.47
N LEU A 455 35.22 8.13 -24.42
CA LEU A 455 35.79 6.79 -24.64
C LEU A 455 35.97 6.51 -26.13
N THR A 456 37.05 5.78 -26.43
CA THR A 456 37.37 5.33 -27.77
C THR A 456 37.79 3.87 -27.74
N ALA A 457 37.24 3.06 -28.63
CA ALA A 457 37.74 1.73 -28.94
C ALA A 457 38.01 1.65 -30.43
N SER A 458 39.13 1.05 -30.84
CA SER A 458 39.42 0.83 -32.24
C SER A 458 39.78 -0.63 -32.49
N LYS A 459 39.42 -1.13 -33.67
CA LYS A 459 39.82 -2.44 -34.17
C LYS A 459 39.93 -2.36 -35.69
N LEU A 460 40.87 -3.09 -36.26
CA LEU A 460 40.95 -3.23 -37.72
C LEU A 460 39.62 -3.77 -38.25
N TRP A 461 39.06 -3.12 -39.27
CA TRP A 461 37.75 -3.49 -39.81
C TRP A 461 37.74 -4.94 -40.35
N ASN A 462 38.89 -5.42 -40.83
CA ASN A 462 39.10 -6.76 -41.36
C ASN A 462 39.67 -7.74 -40.33
N SER A 463 39.58 -7.43 -39.04
CA SER A 463 39.97 -8.35 -37.95
C SER A 463 39.26 -9.71 -38.06
N GLN A 464 39.84 -10.72 -37.41
CA GLN A 464 39.23 -12.04 -37.32
C GLN A 464 37.82 -11.91 -36.70
N ILE A 465 36.90 -12.74 -37.20
CA ILE A 465 35.56 -12.80 -36.63
C ILE A 465 35.70 -13.48 -35.28
N GLU A 466 35.45 -12.72 -34.23
CA GLU A 466 35.34 -13.28 -32.89
C GLU A 466 33.94 -13.88 -32.75
N PRO A 467 33.79 -15.03 -32.08
CA PRO A 467 32.47 -15.52 -31.70
C PRO A 467 31.75 -14.40 -30.93
N ASN A 468 30.51 -14.09 -31.34
CA ASN A 468 29.65 -13.24 -30.51
C ASN A 468 29.53 -13.95 -29.14
N PRO A 469 30.03 -13.39 -28.02
CA PRO A 469 30.45 -14.27 -26.92
C PRO A 469 29.31 -14.86 -26.08
N ILE A 470 28.04 -14.47 -26.25
CA ILE A 470 27.07 -14.65 -25.14
C ILE A 470 25.76 -15.37 -25.48
N ASP A 471 25.23 -15.35 -26.71
CA ASP A 471 24.05 -16.18 -27.02
C ASP A 471 23.89 -16.53 -28.50
N SER A 472 23.76 -17.83 -28.80
CA SER A 472 23.45 -18.36 -30.14
C SER A 472 22.10 -19.08 -30.19
N THR A 473 21.40 -19.11 -29.06
CA THR A 473 20.09 -19.73 -28.93
C THR A 473 19.01 -18.69 -29.15
N ALA A 474 17.98 -19.06 -29.91
CA ALA A 474 16.82 -18.20 -30.09
C ALA A 474 15.91 -18.27 -28.85
N PRO A 475 15.18 -17.19 -28.53
CA PRO A 475 14.26 -17.21 -27.40
C PRO A 475 13.17 -18.26 -27.64
N VAL A 476 12.92 -19.09 -26.63
CA VAL A 476 11.94 -20.17 -26.66
C VAL A 476 10.75 -19.80 -25.78
N VAL A 477 9.53 -20.01 -26.27
CA VAL A 477 8.32 -19.85 -25.45
C VAL A 477 8.29 -20.92 -24.36
N THR A 478 8.43 -20.50 -23.10
CA THR A 478 8.44 -21.39 -21.92
C THR A 478 7.05 -21.56 -21.31
N GLY A 479 6.11 -20.67 -21.60
CA GLY A 479 4.71 -20.83 -21.20
C GLY A 479 3.82 -19.69 -21.68
N VAL A 480 2.54 -20.01 -21.91
CA VAL A 480 1.52 -19.01 -22.28
C VAL A 480 0.31 -19.14 -21.38
N SER A 481 -0.15 -18.03 -20.81
CA SER A 481 -1.40 -17.95 -20.06
C SER A 481 -2.31 -16.87 -20.62
N TYR A 482 -3.61 -17.19 -20.71
CA TYR A 482 -4.66 -16.19 -20.87
C TYR A 482 -5.20 -15.86 -19.47
N ASN A 483 -5.03 -14.61 -19.04
CA ASN A 483 -5.38 -14.17 -17.70
C ASN A 483 -6.80 -13.59 -17.69
N THR A 484 -7.71 -14.24 -16.99
CA THR A 484 -9.03 -13.73 -16.60
C THR A 484 -8.96 -13.36 -15.11
N PRO A 485 -9.18 -12.09 -14.68
CA PRO A 485 -10.02 -11.03 -15.28
C PRO A 485 -9.32 -9.97 -16.11
N LYS A 486 -8.02 -10.08 -16.28
CA LYS A 486 -7.25 -9.07 -17.00
C LYS A 486 -7.07 -9.52 -18.43
N ASP A 487 -8.13 -9.53 -19.26
CA ASP A 487 -8.17 -9.97 -20.67
C ASP A 487 -6.87 -9.71 -21.44
N SER A 488 -5.89 -10.58 -21.22
CA SER A 488 -4.52 -10.40 -21.64
C SER A 488 -3.86 -11.75 -21.71
N ILE A 489 -2.98 -11.88 -22.68
CA ILE A 489 -2.20 -13.06 -22.93
C ILE A 489 -0.79 -12.74 -22.47
N THR A 490 -0.27 -13.53 -21.54
CA THR A 490 1.13 -13.46 -21.11
C THR A 490 1.87 -14.61 -21.77
N VAL A 491 2.91 -14.29 -22.52
CA VAL A 491 3.86 -15.25 -23.11
C VAL A 491 5.19 -15.07 -22.40
N ASN A 492 5.69 -16.14 -21.78
CA ASN A 492 7.00 -16.19 -21.13
C ASN A 492 8.01 -16.85 -22.06
N PHE A 493 9.25 -16.36 -22.00
CA PHE A 493 10.36 -16.83 -22.81
C PHE A 493 11.50 -17.39 -21.94
N SER A 494 12.43 -18.11 -22.55
CA SER A 494 13.64 -18.66 -21.91
C SER A 494 14.59 -17.60 -21.39
N GLU A 495 14.48 -16.39 -21.95
CA GLU A 495 15.45 -15.30 -21.81
C GLU A 495 14.76 -13.96 -22.12
N SER A 496 15.48 -12.86 -21.90
CA SER A 496 14.99 -11.51 -22.20
C SER A 496 14.79 -11.30 -23.70
N ILE A 497 13.69 -10.66 -24.06
CA ILE A 497 13.27 -10.50 -25.46
C ILE A 497 13.09 -9.03 -25.87
N GLU A 498 13.04 -8.80 -27.19
CA GLU A 498 12.57 -7.56 -27.80
C GLU A 498 11.68 -7.83 -29.03
N LEU A 499 11.08 -6.76 -29.57
CA LEU A 499 10.31 -6.86 -30.81
C LEU A 499 11.26 -6.99 -32.01
N GLY A 500 11.07 -8.04 -32.80
CA GLY A 500 11.79 -8.21 -34.05
C GLY A 500 11.08 -7.56 -35.25
N THR A 501 11.51 -7.91 -36.45
CA THR A 501 11.01 -7.37 -37.72
C THR A 501 9.76 -8.08 -38.26
N GLY A 502 9.43 -9.26 -37.72
CA GLY A 502 8.20 -9.98 -38.02
C GLY A 502 6.98 -9.34 -37.35
N TRP A 503 5.77 -9.84 -37.67
CA TRP A 503 4.52 -9.35 -37.08
C TRP A 503 3.92 -10.34 -36.10
N ILE A 504 3.10 -9.81 -35.20
CA ILE A 504 2.29 -10.57 -34.24
C ILE A 504 0.85 -10.37 -34.65
N GLU A 505 0.07 -11.45 -34.71
CA GLU A 505 -1.36 -11.38 -35.05
C GLU A 505 -2.20 -12.18 -34.08
N LEU A 506 -3.38 -11.65 -33.79
CA LEU A 506 -4.42 -12.33 -33.03
C LEU A 506 -5.62 -12.49 -33.95
N LEU A 507 -6.06 -13.73 -34.18
CA LEU A 507 -7.14 -14.07 -35.10
C LEU A 507 -8.33 -14.65 -34.33
N ASP A 508 -9.54 -14.30 -34.73
CA ASP A 508 -10.75 -14.98 -34.28
C ASP A 508 -10.98 -16.31 -35.01
N SER A 509 -12.04 -17.03 -34.64
CA SER A 509 -12.41 -18.32 -35.25
C SER A 509 -12.69 -18.28 -36.76
N THR A 510 -12.95 -17.09 -37.33
CA THR A 510 -13.17 -16.88 -38.77
C THR A 510 -11.88 -16.52 -39.52
N GLY A 511 -10.78 -16.33 -38.80
CA GLY A 511 -9.49 -15.88 -39.35
C GLY A 511 -9.38 -14.36 -39.47
N LYS A 512 -10.31 -13.59 -38.88
CA LYS A 512 -10.25 -12.13 -38.88
C LYS A 512 -9.33 -11.62 -37.77
N ALA A 513 -8.51 -10.62 -38.08
CA ALA A 513 -7.61 -10.00 -37.13
C ALA A 513 -8.35 -9.21 -36.03
N VAL A 514 -7.88 -9.37 -34.80
CA VAL A 514 -8.34 -8.66 -33.59
C VAL A 514 -7.26 -7.67 -33.18
N SER A 515 -7.60 -6.40 -33.00
CA SER A 515 -6.66 -5.38 -32.55
C SER A 515 -6.25 -5.59 -31.09
N PHE A 516 -4.99 -5.32 -30.76
CA PHE A 516 -4.43 -5.45 -29.41
C PHE A 516 -3.31 -4.44 -29.18
N THR A 517 -2.98 -4.18 -27.92
CA THR A 517 -1.73 -3.54 -27.51
C THR A 517 -0.76 -4.58 -26.97
N LYS A 518 0.54 -4.28 -27.00
CA LYS A 518 1.60 -5.18 -26.55
C LYS A 518 2.64 -4.44 -25.72
N SER A 519 3.24 -5.12 -24.75
CA SER A 519 4.39 -4.63 -24.00
C SER A 519 5.34 -5.78 -23.65
N ILE A 520 6.62 -5.45 -23.48
CA ILE A 520 7.67 -6.40 -23.10
C ILE A 520 8.27 -5.93 -21.77
N ASN A 521 8.53 -6.86 -20.87
CA ASN A 521 9.32 -6.65 -19.65
C ASN A 521 10.24 -7.86 -19.43
N GLY A 522 11.54 -7.69 -19.69
CA GLY A 522 12.51 -8.79 -19.67
C GLY A 522 12.09 -9.93 -20.61
N SER A 523 11.87 -11.12 -20.05
CA SER A 523 11.49 -12.34 -20.77
C SER A 523 9.98 -12.52 -20.98
N VAL A 524 9.18 -11.47 -20.79
CA VAL A 524 7.72 -11.57 -20.79
C VAL A 524 7.09 -10.62 -21.82
N LEU A 525 6.33 -11.18 -22.76
CA LEU A 525 5.46 -10.45 -23.67
C LEU A 525 4.03 -10.46 -23.13
N LYS A 526 3.44 -9.28 -22.92
CA LYS A 526 2.02 -9.11 -22.61
C LYS A 526 1.28 -8.58 -23.82
N ILE A 527 0.18 -9.23 -24.17
CA ILE A 527 -0.74 -8.82 -25.23
C ILE A 527 -2.09 -8.53 -24.59
N LYS A 528 -2.64 -7.33 -24.82
CA LYS A 528 -3.96 -6.93 -24.35
C LYS A 528 -4.88 -6.67 -25.54
N PRO A 529 -5.77 -7.61 -25.89
CA PRO A 529 -6.77 -7.41 -26.93
C PRO A 529 -7.69 -6.22 -26.62
N THR A 530 -8.13 -5.52 -27.66
CA THR A 530 -9.05 -4.38 -27.54
C THR A 530 -10.46 -4.80 -27.16
N SER A 531 -10.91 -5.96 -27.66
CA SER A 531 -12.16 -6.61 -27.27
C SER A 531 -12.09 -8.09 -27.61
N LEU A 532 -12.74 -8.92 -26.80
CA LEU A 532 -12.92 -10.35 -27.03
C LEU A 532 -14.39 -10.72 -26.85
N VAL A 533 -14.85 -11.71 -27.61
CA VAL A 533 -16.22 -12.23 -27.54
C VAL A 533 -16.23 -13.45 -26.63
N LYS A 534 -17.10 -13.43 -25.63
CA LYS A 534 -17.30 -14.53 -24.67
C LYS A 534 -17.74 -15.80 -25.37
N GLY A 535 -17.16 -16.94 -24.97
CA GLY A 535 -17.38 -18.24 -25.61
C GLY A 535 -16.67 -18.45 -26.94
N ALA A 536 -16.03 -17.41 -27.52
CA ALA A 536 -15.35 -17.53 -28.80
C ALA A 536 -13.92 -18.06 -28.67
N LYS A 537 -13.42 -18.67 -29.75
CA LYS A 537 -12.06 -19.19 -29.87
C LYS A 537 -11.16 -18.21 -30.62
N TYR A 538 -9.92 -18.08 -30.16
CA TYR A 538 -8.91 -17.20 -30.72
C TYR A 538 -7.58 -17.92 -30.91
N LYS A 539 -6.77 -17.42 -31.86
CA LYS A 539 -5.40 -17.87 -32.13
C LYS A 539 -4.45 -16.68 -32.09
N LEU A 540 -3.44 -16.74 -31.21
CA LEU A 540 -2.29 -15.86 -31.23
C LEU A 540 -1.19 -16.51 -32.08
N LEU A 541 -0.68 -15.79 -33.08
CA LEU A 541 0.45 -16.20 -33.89
C LEU A 541 1.60 -15.22 -33.68
N LEU A 542 2.73 -15.75 -33.23
CA LEU A 542 4.03 -15.08 -33.23
C LEU A 542 4.77 -15.58 -34.47
N HIS A 543 4.86 -14.78 -35.52
CA HIS A 543 5.56 -15.20 -36.74
C HIS A 543 7.08 -15.27 -36.50
N THR A 544 7.80 -16.02 -37.34
CA THR A 544 9.27 -16.07 -37.26
C THR A 544 9.86 -14.66 -37.35
N GLY A 545 10.75 -14.33 -36.43
CA GLY A 545 11.36 -12.99 -36.33
C GLY A 545 10.45 -11.89 -35.75
N SER A 546 9.23 -12.21 -35.30
CA SER A 546 8.36 -11.24 -34.60
C SER A 546 8.87 -10.86 -33.20
N ILE A 547 9.64 -11.77 -32.61
CA ILE A 547 10.34 -11.61 -31.33
C ILE A 547 11.79 -12.01 -31.57
N THR A 548 12.73 -11.26 -31.00
CA THR A 548 14.15 -11.60 -30.93
C THR A 548 14.59 -11.61 -29.47
N ASP A 549 15.70 -12.28 -29.16
CA ASP A 549 16.42 -12.01 -27.93
C ASP A 549 17.13 -10.64 -28.02
N LEU A 550 17.89 -10.30 -26.98
CA LEU A 550 18.70 -9.06 -26.97
C LEU A 550 19.94 -9.14 -27.87
N TYR A 551 20.24 -10.30 -28.45
CA TYR A 551 21.42 -10.57 -29.29
C TYR A 551 21.07 -10.73 -30.78
N GLY A 552 19.79 -10.62 -31.15
CA GLY A 552 19.28 -10.69 -32.51
C GLY A 552 18.86 -12.08 -33.00
N ASN A 553 18.93 -13.12 -32.16
CA ASN A 553 18.43 -14.44 -32.51
C ASN A 553 16.90 -14.40 -32.56
N SER A 554 16.33 -14.81 -33.69
CA SER A 554 14.89 -14.72 -33.95
C SER A 554 14.14 -15.92 -33.41
N LEU A 555 13.03 -15.67 -32.71
CA LEU A 555 12.05 -16.69 -32.37
C LEU A 555 11.64 -17.46 -33.63
N VAL A 556 11.68 -18.79 -33.55
CA VAL A 556 11.02 -19.67 -34.52
C VAL A 556 9.52 -19.64 -34.22
N GLY A 557 8.70 -19.28 -35.21
CA GLY A 557 7.30 -18.90 -35.01
C GLY A 557 6.47 -19.84 -34.11
N TYR A 558 5.52 -19.27 -33.38
CA TYR A 558 4.75 -19.94 -32.34
C TYR A 558 3.24 -19.67 -32.48
N VAL A 559 2.41 -20.67 -32.19
CA VAL A 559 0.95 -20.56 -32.25
C VAL A 559 0.32 -20.99 -30.93
N TYR A 560 -0.52 -20.12 -30.36
CA TYR A 560 -1.30 -20.39 -29.15
C TYR A 560 -2.79 -20.23 -29.45
N SER A 561 -3.63 -21.15 -28.96
CA SER A 561 -5.09 -21.07 -29.10
C SER A 561 -5.75 -21.06 -27.74
N PHE A 562 -6.77 -20.21 -27.57
CA PHE A 562 -7.55 -20.12 -26.33
C PHE A 562 -9.04 -19.90 -26.62
N THR A 563 -9.88 -20.16 -25.61
CA THR A 563 -11.32 -19.88 -25.66
C THR A 563 -11.64 -18.92 -24.51
N VAL A 564 -12.41 -17.87 -24.80
CA VAL A 564 -12.88 -16.95 -23.77
C VAL A 564 -14.02 -17.61 -23.03
N ASP A 565 -13.99 -17.60 -21.71
CA ASP A 565 -15.09 -18.16 -20.93
C ASP A 565 -16.37 -17.32 -21.10
N GLY A 566 -17.47 -18.01 -21.40
CA GLY A 566 -18.80 -17.41 -21.55
C GLY A 566 -19.84 -18.02 -20.61
N THR A 567 -19.43 -18.87 -19.67
CA THR A 567 -20.34 -19.51 -18.73
C THR A 567 -20.53 -18.58 -17.54
N ALA A 568 -21.77 -18.20 -17.23
CA ALA A 568 -22.04 -17.39 -16.06
C ALA A 568 -21.97 -18.21 -14.76
N PRO A 569 -21.51 -17.62 -13.63
CA PRO A 569 -21.53 -18.29 -12.35
C PRO A 569 -22.98 -18.57 -11.92
N THR A 570 -23.18 -19.70 -11.24
CA THR A 570 -24.47 -20.13 -10.68
C THR A 570 -24.34 -20.40 -9.18
N VAL A 571 -25.41 -20.19 -8.41
CA VAL A 571 -25.42 -20.53 -6.97
C VAL A 571 -25.57 -22.04 -6.81
N LYS A 572 -24.56 -22.71 -6.22
CA LYS A 572 -24.59 -24.13 -5.86
C LYS A 572 -25.28 -24.38 -4.53
N THR A 573 -24.91 -23.61 -3.50
CA THR A 573 -25.46 -23.74 -2.15
C THR A 573 -25.54 -22.39 -1.46
N VAL A 574 -26.46 -22.29 -0.48
CA VAL A 574 -26.59 -21.16 0.43
C VAL A 574 -26.74 -21.68 1.85
N ASP A 575 -26.07 -21.04 2.81
CA ASP A 575 -26.20 -21.28 4.25
C ASP A 575 -26.55 -19.95 4.93
N PRO A 576 -27.70 -19.79 5.61
CA PRO A 576 -28.76 -20.79 5.80
C PRO A 576 -29.33 -21.32 4.49
N ALA A 577 -29.70 -22.60 4.50
CA ALA A 577 -30.44 -23.19 3.39
C ALA A 577 -31.71 -22.39 3.10
N ASN A 578 -32.11 -22.32 1.83
CA ASN A 578 -33.30 -21.56 1.44
C ASN A 578 -34.54 -22.11 2.18
N ASN A 579 -35.30 -21.20 2.80
CA ASN A 579 -36.41 -21.42 3.71
C ASN A 579 -36.07 -22.09 5.05
N ALA A 580 -34.80 -22.05 5.50
CA ALA A 580 -34.44 -22.52 6.83
C ALA A 580 -35.20 -21.77 7.93
N VAL A 581 -35.56 -22.49 9.00
CA VAL A 581 -36.19 -21.98 10.22
C VAL A 581 -35.28 -22.22 11.42
N ASN A 582 -35.59 -21.60 12.55
CA ASN A 582 -34.81 -21.69 13.80
C ASN A 582 -33.33 -21.29 13.60
N VAL A 583 -33.11 -20.27 12.76
CA VAL A 583 -31.77 -19.75 12.49
C VAL A 583 -31.32 -18.87 13.67
N VAL A 584 -30.09 -19.05 14.12
CA VAL A 584 -29.50 -18.22 15.18
C VAL A 584 -29.37 -16.77 14.71
N VAL A 585 -29.52 -15.82 15.63
CA VAL A 585 -29.50 -14.38 15.29
C VAL A 585 -28.12 -13.87 14.86
N SER A 586 -27.04 -14.57 15.22
CA SER A 586 -25.66 -14.24 14.83
C SER A 586 -25.23 -14.89 13.50
N LYS A 587 -26.17 -15.44 12.74
CA LYS A 587 -25.84 -16.26 11.57
C LYS A 587 -25.19 -15.43 10.45
N VAL A 588 -24.00 -15.86 10.06
CA VAL A 588 -23.33 -15.44 8.82
C VAL A 588 -23.95 -16.18 7.64
N VAL A 589 -24.30 -15.45 6.58
CA VAL A 589 -24.86 -16.01 5.35
C VAL A 589 -23.73 -16.30 4.37
N LYS A 590 -23.63 -17.53 3.86
CA LYS A 590 -22.63 -17.94 2.88
C LYS A 590 -23.30 -18.44 1.60
N VAL A 591 -22.84 -17.96 0.46
CA VAL A 591 -23.28 -18.38 -0.87
C VAL A 591 -22.10 -18.99 -1.59
N THR A 592 -22.21 -20.24 -2.04
CA THR A 592 -21.17 -20.93 -2.80
C THR A 592 -21.59 -21.00 -4.27
N PHE A 593 -20.72 -20.56 -5.17
CA PHE A 593 -20.95 -20.52 -6.61
C PHE A 593 -20.33 -21.72 -7.35
N SER A 594 -20.69 -21.88 -8.64
CA SER A 594 -20.15 -22.92 -9.53
C SER A 594 -18.66 -22.78 -9.79
N GLU A 595 -18.14 -21.57 -9.69
CA GLU A 595 -16.77 -21.16 -10.05
C GLU A 595 -16.34 -19.94 -9.23
N ALA A 596 -15.06 -19.56 -9.34
CA ALA A 596 -14.53 -18.39 -8.63
C ALA A 596 -15.22 -17.10 -9.12
N VAL A 597 -15.56 -16.23 -8.18
CA VAL A 597 -16.25 -14.97 -8.47
C VAL A 597 -15.45 -13.78 -7.95
N GLN A 598 -15.77 -12.60 -8.46
CA GLN A 598 -15.28 -11.32 -8.02
C GLN A 598 -16.43 -10.31 -7.91
N ASN A 599 -16.22 -9.26 -7.11
CA ASN A 599 -17.23 -8.25 -6.89
C ASN A 599 -17.12 -7.14 -7.96
N GLU A 600 -18.25 -6.82 -8.58
CA GLU A 600 -18.43 -5.65 -9.44
C GLU A 600 -19.37 -4.65 -8.73
N ASN A 601 -19.63 -3.50 -9.34
CA ASN A 601 -20.47 -2.42 -8.79
C ASN A 601 -21.97 -2.77 -8.62
N GLY A 602 -22.34 -4.06 -8.63
CA GLY A 602 -23.72 -4.50 -8.55
C GLY A 602 -24.25 -4.68 -7.12
N TRP A 603 -25.58 -4.73 -7.02
CA TRP A 603 -26.33 -4.55 -5.78
C TRP A 603 -26.63 -5.89 -5.08
N ILE A 604 -26.40 -5.99 -3.77
CA ILE A 604 -26.75 -7.15 -2.92
C ILE A 604 -27.58 -6.64 -1.74
N GLU A 605 -28.69 -7.31 -1.40
CA GLU A 605 -29.55 -6.93 -0.28
C GLU A 605 -29.82 -8.10 0.64
N LEU A 606 -29.86 -7.80 1.94
CA LEU A 606 -30.50 -8.64 2.93
C LEU A 606 -31.67 -7.82 3.47
N LEU A 607 -32.90 -8.27 3.26
CA LEU A 607 -34.10 -7.56 3.67
C LEU A 607 -34.79 -8.30 4.82
N ASP A 608 -35.33 -7.57 5.78
CA ASP A 608 -36.20 -8.13 6.82
C ASP A 608 -37.64 -8.38 6.31
N SER A 609 -38.52 -8.82 7.20
CA SER A 609 -39.91 -9.16 6.84
C SER A 609 -40.76 -7.96 6.42
N THR A 610 -40.30 -6.74 6.71
CA THR A 610 -40.95 -5.48 6.30
C THR A 610 -40.40 -4.95 4.98
N GLY A 611 -39.36 -5.58 4.42
CA GLY A 611 -38.65 -5.12 3.25
C GLY A 611 -37.56 -4.08 3.56
N LYS A 612 -37.24 -3.85 4.83
CA LYS A 612 -36.16 -2.94 5.24
C LYS A 612 -34.81 -3.64 5.08
N ALA A 613 -33.83 -2.92 4.54
CA ALA A 613 -32.46 -3.40 4.41
C ALA A 613 -31.79 -3.64 5.78
N VAL A 614 -31.09 -4.77 5.88
CA VAL A 614 -30.22 -5.18 6.98
C VAL A 614 -28.80 -4.89 6.55
N SER A 615 -28.07 -4.10 7.33
CA SER A 615 -26.66 -3.81 7.05
C SER A 615 -25.81 -5.06 7.25
N PHE A 616 -24.85 -5.26 6.36
CA PHE A 616 -23.90 -6.36 6.41
C PHE A 616 -22.58 -5.96 5.76
N THR A 617 -21.51 -6.57 6.20
CA THR A 617 -20.25 -6.64 5.47
C THR A 617 -20.25 -7.85 4.55
N LYS A 618 -19.55 -7.72 3.41
CA LYS A 618 -19.37 -8.82 2.46
C LYS A 618 -17.90 -9.08 2.18
N SER A 619 -17.55 -10.34 1.98
CA SER A 619 -16.24 -10.75 1.49
C SER A 619 -16.39 -11.89 0.49
N ILE A 620 -15.45 -11.97 -0.46
CA ILE A 620 -15.39 -13.06 -1.44
C ILE A 620 -14.04 -13.74 -1.28
N SER A 621 -14.07 -15.08 -1.18
CA SER A 621 -12.87 -15.91 -1.21
C SER A 621 -13.11 -17.07 -2.17
N GLY A 622 -12.40 -17.08 -3.30
CA GLY A 622 -12.60 -18.04 -4.38
C GLY A 622 -14.04 -17.99 -4.91
N ASN A 623 -14.80 -19.08 -4.71
CA ASN A 623 -16.19 -19.21 -5.14
C ASN A 623 -17.21 -19.00 -4.01
N VAL A 624 -16.81 -18.40 -2.89
CA VAL A 624 -17.70 -18.20 -1.72
C VAL A 624 -17.87 -16.71 -1.43
N LEU A 625 -19.12 -16.24 -1.50
CA LEU A 625 -19.54 -14.95 -0.97
C LEU A 625 -20.01 -15.14 0.48
N THR A 626 -19.37 -14.42 1.39
CA THR A 626 -19.72 -14.36 2.81
C THR A 626 -20.38 -13.02 3.10
N ILE A 627 -21.56 -13.06 3.69
CA ILE A 627 -22.36 -11.91 4.10
C ILE A 627 -22.52 -12.00 5.62
N THR A 628 -21.94 -11.04 6.33
CA THR A 628 -21.95 -10.97 7.79
C THR A 628 -22.81 -9.79 8.21
N PRO A 629 -24.04 -10.02 8.71
CA PRO A 629 -24.85 -8.95 9.27
C PRO A 629 -24.06 -8.15 10.33
N ASP A 630 -24.12 -6.82 10.26
CA ASP A 630 -23.32 -5.94 11.14
C ASP A 630 -23.85 -5.94 12.58
N SER A 631 -25.07 -6.41 12.77
CA SER A 631 -25.71 -6.59 14.06
C SER A 631 -26.45 -7.93 14.09
N ALA A 632 -26.67 -8.45 15.29
CA ALA A 632 -27.50 -9.63 15.48
C ALA A 632 -28.88 -9.41 14.84
N LEU A 633 -29.32 -10.39 14.07
CA LEU A 633 -30.63 -10.39 13.43
C LEU A 633 -31.74 -10.39 14.50
N VAL A 634 -32.90 -9.86 14.15
CA VAL A 634 -34.06 -9.84 15.03
C VAL A 634 -34.65 -11.25 15.11
N LYS A 635 -34.99 -11.71 16.31
CA LYS A 635 -35.64 -13.00 16.56
C LYS A 635 -37.01 -13.12 15.86
N GLY A 636 -37.38 -14.34 15.47
CA GLY A 636 -38.67 -14.64 14.81
C GLY A 636 -38.90 -13.93 13.47
N THR A 637 -37.85 -13.36 12.88
CA THR A 637 -37.96 -12.49 11.71
C THR A 637 -37.55 -13.26 10.47
N LYS A 638 -38.34 -13.10 9.41
CA LYS A 638 -38.04 -13.65 8.10
C LYS A 638 -37.13 -12.70 7.34
N TYR A 639 -36.00 -13.20 6.87
CA TYR A 639 -35.03 -12.48 6.06
C TYR A 639 -35.02 -12.98 4.62
N THR A 640 -34.78 -12.08 3.68
CA THR A 640 -34.65 -12.35 2.24
C THR A 640 -33.30 -11.84 1.75
N LEU A 641 -32.43 -12.74 1.28
CA LEU A 641 -31.22 -12.40 0.54
C LEU A 641 -31.58 -12.24 -0.95
N LEU A 642 -31.28 -11.07 -1.51
CA LEU A 642 -31.38 -10.76 -2.93
C LEU A 642 -29.97 -10.56 -3.51
N LEU A 643 -29.58 -11.45 -4.41
CA LEU A 643 -28.42 -11.26 -5.29
C LEU A 643 -28.96 -10.75 -6.62
N HIS A 644 -28.73 -9.47 -6.95
CA HIS A 644 -29.21 -8.91 -8.22
C HIS A 644 -28.34 -9.37 -9.39
N THR A 645 -28.88 -9.29 -10.61
CA THR A 645 -28.11 -9.63 -11.81
C THR A 645 -26.86 -8.74 -11.90
N GLY A 646 -25.68 -9.35 -12.06
CA GLY A 646 -24.40 -8.65 -12.11
C GLY A 646 -23.88 -8.15 -10.75
N CYS A 647 -24.49 -8.53 -9.62
CA CYS A 647 -23.94 -8.22 -8.30
C CYS A 647 -22.61 -8.90 -8.00
N VAL A 648 -22.35 -10.01 -8.67
CA VAL A 648 -21.06 -10.70 -8.74
C VAL A 648 -20.84 -11.16 -10.17
N THR A 649 -19.58 -11.24 -10.56
CA THR A 649 -19.13 -11.77 -11.85
C THR A 649 -18.17 -12.93 -11.61
N ASP A 650 -18.01 -13.82 -12.57
CA ASP A 650 -16.84 -14.71 -12.57
C ASP A 650 -15.57 -13.91 -12.91
N LEU A 651 -14.43 -14.61 -12.93
CA LEU A 651 -13.17 -14.01 -13.32
C LEU A 651 -13.10 -13.67 -14.82
N ALA A 652 -14.00 -14.16 -15.67
CA ALA A 652 -14.10 -13.78 -17.09
C ALA A 652 -15.13 -12.65 -17.34
N GLY A 653 -15.67 -12.06 -16.26
CA GLY A 653 -16.65 -10.98 -16.31
C GLY A 653 -18.08 -11.44 -16.69
N ASN A 654 -18.42 -12.73 -16.64
CA ASN A 654 -19.78 -13.21 -16.82
C ASN A 654 -20.62 -12.92 -15.58
N ASN A 655 -21.76 -12.24 -15.77
CA ASN A 655 -22.62 -11.81 -14.70
C ASN A 655 -23.41 -12.98 -14.12
N LEU A 656 -23.44 -13.09 -12.78
CA LEU A 656 -24.42 -13.91 -12.10
C LEU A 656 -25.83 -13.49 -12.52
N LYS A 657 -26.68 -14.46 -12.84
CA LYS A 657 -28.13 -14.25 -12.94
C LYS A 657 -28.73 -14.06 -11.55
N GLY A 658 -29.65 -13.11 -11.39
CA GLY A 658 -30.25 -12.81 -10.09
C GLY A 658 -30.76 -14.05 -9.33
N TYR A 659 -30.56 -14.06 -8.02
CA TYR A 659 -30.87 -15.18 -7.14
C TYR A 659 -31.50 -14.70 -5.82
N VAL A 660 -32.44 -15.48 -5.28
CA VAL A 660 -33.18 -15.14 -4.06
C VAL A 660 -33.13 -16.31 -3.08
N SER A 661 -32.77 -16.05 -1.82
CA SER A 661 -32.87 -17.01 -0.71
C SER A 661 -33.60 -16.39 0.47
N ARG A 662 -34.23 -17.22 1.30
CA ARG A 662 -34.96 -16.77 2.51
C ARG A 662 -34.61 -17.62 3.71
N PHE A 663 -34.71 -17.07 4.91
CA PHE A 663 -34.61 -17.83 6.16
C PHE A 663 -35.33 -17.11 7.30
N THR A 664 -35.65 -17.82 8.38
CA THR A 664 -36.35 -17.26 9.55
C THR A 664 -35.56 -17.53 10.82
N THR A 665 -35.29 -16.48 11.59
CA THR A 665 -34.63 -16.60 12.89
C THR A 665 -35.54 -17.19 13.95
N ASP A 666 -34.96 -17.86 14.94
CA ASP A 666 -35.75 -18.44 16.04
C ASP A 666 -36.39 -17.36 16.92
N SER A 667 -37.56 -17.65 17.47
CA SER A 667 -38.27 -16.83 18.48
C SER A 667 -38.76 -17.61 19.69
N THR A 668 -38.54 -18.93 19.70
CA THR A 668 -38.99 -19.80 20.79
C THR A 668 -38.01 -19.72 21.93
N ALA A 669 -38.47 -19.40 23.13
CA ALA A 669 -37.60 -19.43 24.30
C ALA A 669 -37.37 -20.87 24.78
N PRO A 670 -36.20 -21.17 25.36
CA PRO A 670 -35.94 -22.46 25.95
C PRO A 670 -36.88 -22.72 27.12
N THR A 671 -37.39 -23.94 27.22
CA THR A 671 -38.25 -24.40 28.32
C THR A 671 -37.56 -25.53 29.08
N VAL A 672 -37.77 -25.60 30.39
CA VAL A 672 -37.26 -26.72 31.21
C VAL A 672 -38.09 -27.96 30.91
N LYS A 673 -37.45 -29.00 30.35
CA LYS A 673 -38.07 -30.31 30.12
C LYS A 673 -37.99 -31.19 31.37
N THR A 674 -36.83 -31.24 32.01
CA THR A 674 -36.62 -32.04 33.23
C THR A 674 -35.64 -31.37 34.18
N VAL A 675 -35.77 -31.67 35.48
CA VAL A 675 -34.82 -31.30 36.52
C VAL A 675 -34.50 -32.52 37.37
N ASP A 676 -33.23 -32.73 37.69
CA ASP A 676 -32.74 -33.76 38.61
C ASP A 676 -31.92 -33.07 39.72
N PRO A 677 -32.32 -33.15 41.01
CA PRO A 677 -33.50 -33.84 41.54
C PRO A 677 -34.82 -33.33 40.96
N ALA A 678 -35.77 -34.25 40.79
CA ALA A 678 -37.13 -33.89 40.42
C ALA A 678 -37.71 -32.88 41.42
N ASN A 679 -38.58 -31.98 40.95
CA ASN A 679 -39.20 -30.99 41.81
C ASN A 679 -39.99 -31.66 42.94
N ASN A 680 -39.78 -31.19 44.17
CA ASN A 680 -40.23 -31.76 45.44
C ASN A 680 -39.67 -33.15 45.79
N ALA A 681 -38.57 -33.59 45.16
CA ALA A 681 -37.90 -34.84 45.54
C ALA A 681 -37.48 -34.81 47.03
N VAL A 682 -37.67 -35.93 47.71
CA VAL A 682 -37.22 -36.16 49.09
C VAL A 682 -36.11 -37.21 49.10
N ASN A 683 -35.40 -37.32 50.22
CA ASN A 683 -34.30 -38.29 50.40
C ASN A 683 -33.15 -38.13 49.39
N VAL A 684 -32.89 -36.90 48.94
CA VAL A 684 -31.81 -36.59 48.01
C VAL A 684 -30.45 -36.72 48.71
N ALA A 685 -29.42 -37.21 48.01
CA ALA A 685 -28.07 -37.36 48.54
C ALA A 685 -27.42 -36.01 48.87
N VAL A 686 -26.57 -35.96 49.89
CA VAL A 686 -25.88 -34.73 50.34
C VAL A 686 -24.93 -34.12 49.30
N ASN A 687 -24.39 -34.93 48.39
CA ASN A 687 -23.45 -34.51 47.33
C ASN A 687 -24.14 -34.42 45.96
N LYS A 688 -25.46 -34.23 45.92
CA LYS A 688 -26.22 -34.26 44.68
C LYS A 688 -25.86 -33.07 43.77
N VAL A 689 -25.49 -33.39 42.54
CA VAL A 689 -25.39 -32.45 41.42
C VAL A 689 -26.78 -32.21 40.86
N VAL A 690 -27.14 -30.95 40.66
CA VAL A 690 -28.43 -30.56 40.09
C VAL A 690 -28.28 -30.39 38.57
N LYS A 691 -29.11 -31.07 37.78
CA LYS A 691 -29.12 -30.98 36.31
C LYS A 691 -30.48 -30.51 35.81
N VAL A 692 -30.49 -29.58 34.86
CA VAL A 692 -31.68 -29.05 34.22
C VAL A 692 -31.55 -29.25 32.71
N THR A 693 -32.48 -29.97 32.10
CA THR A 693 -32.49 -30.24 30.65
C THR A 693 -33.54 -29.35 29.98
N PHE A 694 -33.17 -28.67 28.90
CA PHE A 694 -34.01 -27.72 28.18
C PHE A 694 -34.55 -28.27 26.85
N SER A 695 -35.53 -27.58 26.26
CA SER A 695 -36.14 -27.91 24.96
C SER A 695 -35.18 -27.81 23.78
N GLU A 696 -34.12 -27.02 23.90
CA GLU A 696 -33.17 -26.67 22.86
C GLU A 696 -31.80 -26.35 23.45
N ALA A 697 -30.78 -26.21 22.59
CA ALA A 697 -29.43 -25.86 23.02
C ALA A 697 -29.41 -24.47 23.67
N ILE A 698 -28.68 -24.32 24.77
CA ILE A 698 -28.62 -23.10 25.57
C ILE A 698 -27.20 -22.53 25.64
N GLN A 699 -27.11 -21.26 26.02
CA GLN A 699 -25.88 -20.56 26.38
C GLN A 699 -26.09 -19.72 27.65
N ASN A 700 -25.00 -19.16 28.19
CA ASN A 700 -25.10 -18.29 29.37
C ASN A 700 -25.90 -17.03 29.03
N GLY A 701 -26.88 -16.71 29.89
CA GLY A 701 -27.57 -15.44 29.83
C GLY A 701 -27.02 -14.43 30.84
N THR A 702 -27.66 -13.27 30.94
CA THR A 702 -27.26 -12.16 31.83
C THR A 702 -27.92 -12.21 33.21
N GLY A 703 -28.95 -13.05 33.40
CA GLY A 703 -29.58 -13.28 34.69
C GLY A 703 -28.73 -14.15 35.62
N TRP A 704 -29.17 -14.27 36.87
CA TRP A 704 -28.48 -15.07 37.88
C TRP A 704 -29.25 -16.35 38.24
N ILE A 705 -28.54 -17.26 38.90
CA ILE A 705 -29.08 -18.53 39.40
C ILE A 705 -28.84 -18.55 40.90
N GLU A 706 -29.82 -18.98 41.68
CA GLU A 706 -29.67 -19.13 43.12
C GLU A 706 -30.02 -20.55 43.55
N LEU A 707 -29.23 -21.07 44.48
CA LEU A 707 -29.59 -22.24 45.26
C LEU A 707 -29.73 -21.77 46.72
N LEU A 708 -30.93 -21.80 47.26
CA LEU A 708 -31.24 -21.31 48.61
C LEU A 708 -31.53 -22.47 49.55
N ASP A 709 -31.06 -22.39 50.80
CA ASP A 709 -31.46 -23.31 51.86
C ASP A 709 -32.85 -22.95 52.45
N SER A 710 -33.29 -23.71 53.46
CA SER A 710 -34.61 -23.51 54.07
C SER A 710 -34.77 -22.19 54.83
N THR A 711 -33.67 -21.50 55.12
CA THR A 711 -33.65 -20.17 55.77
C THR A 711 -33.61 -19.02 54.75
N GLY A 712 -33.49 -19.34 53.46
CA GLY A 712 -33.32 -18.36 52.39
C GLY A 712 -31.87 -17.93 52.18
N LYS A 713 -30.89 -18.59 52.81
CA LYS A 713 -29.47 -18.30 52.61
C LYS A 713 -28.96 -18.96 51.33
N ALA A 714 -28.16 -18.22 50.56
CA ALA A 714 -27.54 -18.72 49.34
C ALA A 714 -26.47 -19.80 49.63
N VAL A 715 -26.48 -20.83 48.79
CA VAL A 715 -25.51 -21.93 48.74
C VAL A 715 -24.58 -21.68 47.56
N SER A 716 -23.27 -21.68 47.80
CA SER A 716 -22.28 -21.54 46.73
C SER A 716 -22.24 -22.80 45.86
N PHE A 717 -22.12 -22.61 44.55
CA PHE A 717 -22.03 -23.67 43.56
C PHE A 717 -21.21 -23.22 42.35
N THR A 718 -20.72 -24.19 41.60
CA THR A 718 -20.21 -24.02 40.24
C THR A 718 -21.26 -24.44 39.21
N LYS A 719 -21.26 -23.81 38.02
CA LYS A 719 -22.17 -24.16 36.92
C LYS A 719 -21.42 -24.50 35.63
N SER A 720 -22.00 -25.36 34.81
CA SER A 720 -21.55 -25.63 33.44
C SER A 720 -22.74 -25.90 32.50
N ILE A 721 -22.54 -25.63 31.21
CA ILE A 721 -23.53 -25.85 30.16
C ILE A 721 -22.93 -26.78 29.10
N SER A 722 -23.68 -27.80 28.68
CA SER A 722 -23.33 -28.67 27.56
C SER A 722 -24.58 -28.96 26.73
N GLY A 723 -24.61 -28.48 25.49
CA GLY A 723 -25.78 -28.58 24.62
C GLY A 723 -27.01 -27.92 25.25
N ASN A 724 -28.02 -28.73 25.58
CA ASN A 724 -29.27 -28.30 26.22
C ASN A 724 -29.32 -28.60 27.73
N VAL A 725 -28.19 -28.85 28.39
CA VAL A 725 -28.15 -29.23 29.81
C VAL A 725 -27.34 -28.22 30.63
N LEU A 726 -27.97 -27.65 31.66
CA LEU A 726 -27.33 -26.86 32.72
C LEU A 726 -27.02 -27.79 33.91
N THR A 727 -25.76 -27.80 34.34
CA THR A 727 -25.30 -28.55 35.51
C THR A 727 -24.89 -27.57 36.61
N ILE A 728 -25.37 -27.80 37.82
CA ILE A 728 -25.10 -27.00 39.03
C ILE A 728 -24.52 -27.95 40.09
N THR A 729 -23.29 -27.69 40.51
CA THR A 729 -22.55 -28.50 41.48
C THR A 729 -22.32 -27.67 42.74
N PRO A 730 -23.01 -27.94 43.85
CA PRO A 730 -22.73 -27.29 45.13
C PRO A 730 -21.26 -27.44 45.53
N ASP A 731 -20.65 -26.37 46.04
CA ASP A 731 -19.22 -26.36 46.38
C ASP A 731 -18.91 -27.17 47.65
N SER A 732 -19.94 -27.45 48.45
CA SER A 732 -19.86 -28.26 49.66
C SER A 732 -21.09 -29.17 49.77
N ALA A 733 -20.98 -30.24 50.58
CA ALA A 733 -22.07 -31.15 50.83
C ALA A 733 -23.28 -30.41 51.44
N LEU A 734 -24.46 -30.65 50.88
CA LEU A 734 -25.73 -30.10 51.34
C LEU A 734 -26.13 -30.69 52.69
N VAL A 735 -26.81 -29.88 53.52
CA VAL A 735 -27.14 -30.22 54.90
C VAL A 735 -28.29 -31.23 54.96
N LYS A 736 -28.14 -32.28 55.76
CA LYS A 736 -29.15 -33.34 55.94
C LYS A 736 -30.46 -32.79 56.50
N GLY A 737 -31.59 -33.29 55.98
CA GLY A 737 -32.92 -32.86 56.39
C GLY A 737 -33.33 -31.45 55.92
N THR A 738 -32.44 -30.72 55.26
CA THR A 738 -32.70 -29.35 54.78
C THR A 738 -33.41 -29.38 53.43
N LYS A 739 -34.38 -28.48 53.27
CA LYS A 739 -35.06 -28.20 52.01
C LYS A 739 -34.30 -27.12 51.25
N TYR A 740 -33.98 -27.38 49.99
CA TYR A 740 -33.33 -26.43 49.09
C TYR A 740 -34.27 -25.98 47.98
N THR A 741 -34.10 -24.74 47.53
CA THR A 741 -34.84 -24.13 46.42
C THR A 741 -33.85 -23.68 45.35
N LEU A 742 -33.95 -24.25 44.15
CA LEU A 742 -33.29 -23.76 42.95
C LEU A 742 -34.17 -22.70 42.29
N LEU A 743 -33.62 -21.50 42.10
CA LEU A 743 -34.23 -20.41 41.35
C LEU A 743 -33.40 -20.16 40.09
N LEU A 744 -34.02 -20.42 38.93
CA LEU A 744 -33.53 -19.95 37.64
C LEU A 744 -34.26 -18.65 37.33
N HIS A 745 -33.59 -17.51 37.46
CA HIS A 745 -34.22 -16.22 37.15
C HIS A 745 -34.34 -16.02 35.65
N THR A 746 -35.28 -15.17 35.25
CA THR A 746 -35.48 -14.85 33.83
C THR A 746 -34.16 -14.39 33.20
N GLY A 747 -33.81 -14.98 32.05
CA GLY A 747 -32.58 -14.66 31.33
C GLY A 747 -31.30 -15.19 31.96
N CYS A 748 -31.34 -16.08 32.97
CA CYS A 748 -30.12 -16.71 33.51
C CYS A 748 -29.43 -17.66 32.51
N VAL A 749 -30.22 -18.18 31.56
CA VAL A 749 -29.77 -18.87 30.35
C VAL A 749 -30.62 -18.39 29.18
N THR A 750 -30.05 -18.45 27.98
CA THR A 750 -30.71 -18.15 26.71
C THR A 750 -30.54 -19.34 25.75
N ASP A 751 -31.34 -19.43 24.70
CA ASP A 751 -30.99 -20.29 23.56
C ASP A 751 -29.86 -19.65 22.71
N LEU A 752 -29.47 -20.31 21.63
CA LEU A 752 -28.47 -19.77 20.69
C LEU A 752 -28.97 -18.60 19.83
N ALA A 753 -30.29 -18.36 19.79
CA ALA A 753 -30.91 -17.22 19.13
C ALA A 753 -31.12 -16.02 20.08
N GLY A 754 -30.74 -16.15 21.36
CA GLY A 754 -30.86 -15.10 22.37
C GLY A 754 -32.24 -15.01 23.05
N ASN A 755 -33.13 -15.99 22.90
CA ASN A 755 -34.39 -16.01 23.62
C ASN A 755 -34.17 -16.39 25.09
N ASN A 756 -34.66 -15.56 26.01
CA ASN A 756 -34.51 -15.75 27.45
C ASN A 756 -35.38 -16.89 27.97
N LEU A 757 -34.79 -17.77 28.79
CA LEU A 757 -35.56 -18.65 29.66
C LEU A 757 -36.52 -17.81 30.52
N LYS A 758 -37.80 -18.21 30.59
CA LYS A 758 -38.73 -17.73 31.61
C LYS A 758 -38.36 -18.32 32.97
N GLY A 759 -38.41 -17.50 34.02
CA GLY A 759 -38.04 -17.92 35.37
C GLY A 759 -38.66 -19.27 35.79
N TYR A 760 -37.87 -20.10 36.46
CA TYR A 760 -38.24 -21.46 36.86
C TYR A 760 -37.81 -21.76 38.29
N VAL A 761 -38.65 -22.47 39.04
CA VAL A 761 -38.40 -22.81 40.44
C VAL A 761 -38.51 -24.32 40.64
N SER A 762 -37.49 -24.92 41.27
CA SER A 762 -37.51 -26.31 41.72
C SER A 762 -37.12 -26.41 43.19
N ARG A 763 -37.66 -27.39 43.90
CA ARG A 763 -37.35 -27.64 45.31
C ARG A 763 -36.99 -29.09 45.55
N PHE A 764 -36.12 -29.37 46.52
CA PHE A 764 -35.81 -30.74 46.93
C PHE A 764 -35.33 -30.80 48.37
N THR A 765 -35.44 -31.97 49.02
CA THR A 765 -35.08 -32.17 50.44
C THR A 765 -34.01 -33.26 50.56
N ILE A 766 -32.92 -32.93 51.26
CA ILE A 766 -31.81 -33.85 51.52
C ILE A 766 -32.22 -34.91 52.55
N LYS A 767 -31.78 -36.15 52.34
CA LYS A 767 -32.00 -37.27 53.26
C LYS A 767 -31.52 -36.91 54.67
N LYS A 768 -32.36 -37.21 55.68
CA LYS A 768 -32.02 -37.05 57.10
C LYS A 768 -30.86 -37.94 57.51
#